data_AF-A0AAD2K809-F1
#
_entry.id   AF-A0AAD2K809-F1
#
_cell.length_a   1.000
_cell.length_b   1.000
_cell.length_c   1.000
_cell.angle_alpha   90.00
_cell.angle_beta   90.00
_cell.angle_gamma   90.00
#
_symmetry.space_group_name_H-M   'P 1'
#
loop_
_entity.id
_entity.type
_entity.pdbx_description
1 polymer ?
#
loop_
_entity_poly.entity_id
_entity_poly.type
_entity_poly.pdbx_seq_one_letter_code
_entity_poly.pdbx_strand_id
1 'polypeptide(L)'
;MPSDIPRYIGNYHLGESLGSGYSGSIFKARQVHTGEVVALKVQNVNHECPTNRYERGFYPSLQGGVGMPTLWGSGVEGQWDWLAIDLLGPSLDNLYRRSGKDTMDLSSVCTIAVQLIARLEFMHSRGILHRDIQLGNCVIGLPPYDHIIYMIDFGFSKRYIDQHTNRHIPDSRAKRDFIGNYWFSSVGVHCRGRVPSRRDDLEAAALMLIHLLTPRGLPWTRNGVPKTDEAHERLKKEKKAARPEDLCAGLPEEFEEFLFYCRRLHFQECPDYDNWKERFRELAQTEGFPESDDFIWPPVVQPKPFSKATARRSMAPDPQDVERILHDLVKMNMDDATRAGSSQSMEVIDITSDSEHEIQTIPPPHLTPKAHKLNKITRKLANAVDNATLSGLVLEFITILQSNSSRTLTREASSFLDALYKQLADPSVFEARAPLRTSRQSSNKSSQTEKEPAHVKLGVVARLKREVGSAPNNKTLAAMIQDFGQVTNNSAGRTISKAVTGLRTKALTPHMSSNASVSSLQAEVNRLRLELESHQTKAGTEPITVGNYLLARLAQLSVTKLFGVPGDFNLGFLDMVEDHPTIDWVGNCNELNAAYAADGYARVKEHSVGALLTTFGVGELSAINGIAGAFSEMVPVVHIAGVPSVDQQKSKPLLHHTLGDGRFDAYFKASEQFTISQANLIDKDTAAAEIDRVLTDCITLARPVYIALPTNIAFTKISSERLKIPLSRLPPPNAPDVEAFVLHEIAKLVKEAEDDVVFLIDACAIRHDLRKETNELIVKTGYPVYSAPMGKTAVPENYERYGGIYVGSISHPEIKEKVESAKLILSIGGLRSDFNTGNFTYSIPASKTIEFHSDHTKVQHAAFPGIGMKELLPLVTARLEPAVKKMPVPPFVAFVQEEANDVISQAWFWPRMSKFFRPKDIIVAETGTSSFGVLDIPLPQDSIFVSQILWGSIGWTVGSTLGAAFAARDLKLGRTILFVGDGSLQLTVQELSSMIRHDLQKLTIFVLNNSGYTIERYLHGKERKYNDIANWEWTSLLKVLGDPKGEKTESFTTRTKEELGTLLETESFAQSNKIQLVEVMMPRLDAPRALEQQAELSGKTNSYAA
;
A
#
# COMPACT_ATOMS: atom_id res chain seq x y z
N MET A 1 19.24 -32.14 13.09
CA MET A 1 19.58 -30.79 12.61
C MET A 1 20.68 -30.91 11.56
N PRO A 2 20.63 -30.16 10.46
CA PRO A 2 21.85 -29.69 9.79
C PRO A 2 22.73 -28.95 10.80
N SER A 3 24.05 -28.92 10.62
CA SER A 3 24.99 -28.37 11.61
C SER A 3 24.81 -26.87 11.89
N ASP A 4 24.29 -26.12 10.92
CA ASP A 4 24.45 -24.66 10.85
C ASP A 4 23.17 -23.89 11.20
N ILE A 5 22.07 -24.61 11.46
CA ILE A 5 20.78 -24.02 11.88
C ILE A 5 20.75 -23.98 13.42
N PRO A 6 20.64 -22.79 14.05
CA PRO A 6 20.63 -22.66 15.50
C PRO A 6 19.37 -23.28 16.14
N ARG A 7 19.48 -23.66 17.42
CA ARG A 7 18.38 -24.29 18.18
C ARG A 7 17.22 -23.33 18.50
N TYR A 8 17.43 -22.04 18.35
CA TYR A 8 16.43 -21.00 18.50
C TYR A 8 16.50 -20.10 17.26
N ILE A 9 15.34 -19.72 16.73
CA ILE A 9 15.17 -18.72 15.67
C ILE A 9 13.91 -17.93 15.98
N GLY A 10 14.03 -16.60 16.03
CA GLY A 10 13.03 -15.73 16.64
C GLY A 10 12.72 -16.19 18.08
N ASN A 11 11.45 -16.12 18.46
CA ASN A 11 10.98 -16.59 19.77
C ASN A 11 10.62 -18.09 19.76
N TYR A 12 11.25 -18.91 18.90
CA TYR A 12 10.90 -20.32 18.71
C TYR A 12 12.10 -21.26 18.91
N HIS A 13 11.95 -22.26 19.79
CA HIS A 13 12.89 -23.35 19.98
C HIS A 13 12.61 -24.47 18.96
N LEU A 14 13.60 -24.81 18.12
CA LEU A 14 13.48 -25.81 17.07
C LEU A 14 13.59 -27.24 17.67
N GLY A 15 12.54 -28.05 17.46
CA GLY A 15 12.48 -29.45 17.85
C GLY A 15 12.82 -30.40 16.70
N GLU A 16 11.91 -31.34 16.42
CA GLU A 16 12.06 -32.30 15.33
C GLU A 16 11.92 -31.62 13.94
N SER A 17 12.71 -32.08 12.96
CA SER A 17 12.52 -31.67 11.57
C SER A 17 11.34 -32.43 10.97
N LEU A 18 10.38 -31.69 10.42
CA LEU A 18 9.18 -32.22 9.77
C LEU A 18 9.43 -32.53 8.29
N GLY A 19 10.40 -31.86 7.68
CA GLY A 19 10.83 -32.10 6.30
C GLY A 19 11.83 -31.06 5.79
N SER A 20 12.39 -31.32 4.62
CA SER A 20 13.25 -30.38 3.89
C SER A 20 12.89 -30.39 2.40
N GLY A 21 12.66 -29.20 1.84
CA GLY A 21 12.37 -28.99 0.42
C GLY A 21 13.56 -28.38 -0.33
N TYR A 22 13.34 -28.01 -1.59
CA TYR A 22 14.36 -27.37 -2.42
C TYR A 22 14.82 -26.01 -1.88
N SER A 23 13.95 -25.26 -1.19
CA SER A 23 14.24 -23.90 -0.74
C SER A 23 14.56 -23.74 0.75
N GLY A 24 14.29 -24.75 1.59
CA GLY A 24 14.46 -24.64 3.05
C GLY A 24 14.03 -25.89 3.82
N SER A 25 14.13 -25.84 5.14
CA SER A 25 13.74 -26.90 6.08
C SER A 25 12.60 -26.46 6.98
N ILE A 26 11.71 -27.38 7.34
CA ILE A 26 10.56 -27.13 8.22
C ILE A 26 10.77 -27.91 9.52
N PHE A 27 10.64 -27.24 10.65
CA PHE A 27 10.79 -27.79 12.00
C PHE A 27 9.50 -27.65 12.79
N LYS A 28 9.21 -28.60 13.66
CA LYS A 28 8.25 -28.43 14.73
C LYS A 28 8.92 -27.60 15.81
N ALA A 29 8.46 -26.38 16.02
CA ALA A 29 9.08 -25.46 16.96
C ALA A 29 8.11 -25.08 18.09
N ARG A 30 8.66 -24.80 19.28
CA ARG A 30 7.87 -24.32 20.43
C ARG A 30 8.15 -22.84 20.67
N GLN A 31 7.09 -22.04 20.72
CA GLN A 31 7.14 -20.62 21.09
C GLN A 31 7.60 -20.52 22.56
N VAL A 32 8.68 -19.77 22.81
CA VAL A 32 9.43 -19.81 24.08
C VAL A 32 8.64 -19.22 25.26
N HIS A 33 7.68 -18.33 25.01
CA HIS A 33 6.90 -17.62 26.02
C HIS A 33 5.48 -18.17 26.20
N THR A 34 4.78 -18.50 25.11
CA THR A 34 3.41 -19.06 25.17
C THR A 34 3.40 -20.58 25.31
N GLY A 35 4.52 -21.26 25.02
CA GLY A 35 4.61 -22.71 24.99
C GLY A 35 3.89 -23.37 23.80
N GLU A 36 3.30 -22.57 22.91
CA GLU A 36 2.58 -22.97 21.70
C GLU A 36 3.49 -23.71 20.71
N VAL A 37 2.93 -24.59 19.88
CA VAL A 37 3.72 -25.45 18.97
C VAL A 37 3.30 -25.21 17.52
N VAL A 38 4.25 -24.77 16.70
CA VAL A 38 4.08 -24.31 15.32
C VAL A 38 4.94 -25.13 14.36
N ALA A 39 4.65 -25.04 13.05
CA ALA A 39 5.60 -25.38 12.01
C ALA A 39 6.45 -24.14 11.66
N LEU A 40 7.77 -24.22 11.87
CA LEU A 40 8.73 -23.16 11.56
C LEU A 40 9.46 -23.52 10.26
N LYS A 41 9.13 -22.83 9.16
CA LYS A 41 9.82 -22.93 7.87
C LYS A 41 11.03 -22.00 7.87
N VAL A 42 12.21 -22.53 7.60
CA VAL A 42 13.51 -21.85 7.71
C VAL A 42 14.29 -21.99 6.40
N GLN A 43 14.74 -20.87 5.86
CA GLN A 43 15.45 -20.76 4.58
C GLN A 43 16.70 -19.87 4.76
N ASN A 44 17.78 -20.12 4.02
CA ASN A 44 18.91 -19.19 3.98
C ASN A 44 18.54 -17.92 3.18
N VAL A 45 18.86 -16.73 3.70
CA VAL A 45 18.52 -15.43 3.08
C VAL A 45 19.11 -15.24 1.67
N ASN A 46 20.21 -15.94 1.36
CA ASN A 46 20.92 -15.88 0.09
C ASN A 46 20.60 -17.06 -0.85
N HIS A 47 19.54 -17.83 -0.55
CA HIS A 47 19.13 -18.94 -1.40
C HIS A 47 18.62 -18.44 -2.78
N GLU A 48 19.04 -19.08 -3.87
CA GLU A 48 18.74 -18.68 -5.27
C GLU A 48 17.24 -18.47 -5.54
N CYS A 49 16.39 -19.23 -4.84
CA CYS A 49 14.93 -19.07 -4.83
C CYS A 49 14.45 -18.74 -3.41
N PRO A 50 14.38 -17.45 -3.00
CA PRO A 50 14.03 -17.04 -1.64
C PRO A 50 12.51 -17.05 -1.39
N THR A 51 11.89 -18.23 -1.45
CA THR A 51 10.44 -18.45 -1.31
C THR A 51 9.83 -17.81 -0.07
N ASN A 52 10.47 -17.89 1.10
CA ASN A 52 9.89 -17.41 2.37
C ASN A 52 9.65 -15.89 2.37
N ARG A 53 10.49 -15.14 1.64
CA ARG A 53 10.38 -13.68 1.46
C ARG A 53 9.13 -13.28 0.68
N TYR A 54 8.72 -14.10 -0.29
CA TYR A 54 7.49 -13.88 -1.06
C TYR A 54 6.26 -14.46 -0.37
N GLU A 55 6.39 -15.65 0.23
CA GLU A 55 5.29 -16.38 0.85
C GLU A 55 4.58 -15.58 1.95
N ARG A 56 5.35 -14.91 2.82
CA ARG A 56 4.82 -14.03 3.89
C ARG A 56 3.86 -12.94 3.40
N GLY A 57 3.97 -12.49 2.15
CA GLY A 57 3.11 -11.47 1.55
C GLY A 57 1.69 -11.95 1.16
N PHE A 58 1.42 -13.25 1.25
CA PHE A 58 0.11 -13.85 0.92
C PHE A 58 -0.71 -14.20 2.16
N TYR A 59 -0.07 -14.66 3.25
CA TYR A 59 -0.77 -15.07 4.48
C TYR A 59 -1.79 -14.03 5.01
N PRO A 60 -1.48 -12.71 5.12
CA PRO A 60 -2.45 -11.72 5.60
C PRO A 60 -3.71 -11.57 4.71
N SER A 61 -3.63 -11.97 3.43
CA SER A 61 -4.79 -11.98 2.53
C SER A 61 -5.58 -13.28 2.55
N LEU A 62 -5.06 -14.35 3.16
CA LEU A 62 -5.64 -15.70 3.16
C LEU A 62 -6.07 -16.18 4.56
N GLN A 63 -5.50 -15.63 5.62
CA GLN A 63 -5.85 -15.93 7.01
C GLN A 63 -7.35 -15.72 7.30
N GLY A 64 -7.89 -16.58 8.16
CA GLY A 64 -9.33 -16.67 8.45
C GLY A 64 -10.15 -17.42 7.38
N GLY A 65 -9.54 -17.88 6.29
CA GLY A 65 -10.15 -18.84 5.37
C GLY A 65 -10.16 -20.27 5.94
N VAL A 66 -11.25 -21.00 5.74
CA VAL A 66 -11.30 -22.44 6.11
C VAL A 66 -10.26 -23.19 5.26
N GLY A 67 -9.34 -23.91 5.91
CA GLY A 67 -8.22 -24.59 5.25
C GLY A 67 -7.13 -23.63 4.73
N MET A 68 -6.98 -22.45 5.34
CA MET A 68 -5.84 -21.55 5.13
C MET A 68 -5.05 -21.42 6.44
N PRO A 69 -3.75 -21.77 6.47
CA PRO A 69 -2.94 -21.70 7.69
C PRO A 69 -2.71 -20.27 8.18
N THR A 70 -2.58 -20.14 9.49
CA THR A 70 -2.24 -18.93 10.23
C THR A 70 -0.73 -18.68 10.18
N LEU A 71 -0.31 -17.44 9.93
CA LEU A 71 1.07 -16.97 10.16
C LEU A 71 1.14 -16.36 11.57
N TRP A 72 1.80 -17.05 12.49
CA TRP A 72 2.04 -16.65 13.87
C TRP A 72 3.23 -15.68 14.00
N GLY A 73 4.09 -15.62 12.99
CA GLY A 73 5.16 -14.65 12.89
C GLY A 73 6.08 -14.92 11.70
N SER A 74 6.86 -13.92 11.32
CA SER A 74 7.92 -14.06 10.32
C SER A 74 9.05 -13.09 10.60
N GLY A 75 10.28 -13.45 10.27
CA GLY A 75 11.44 -12.60 10.50
C GLY A 75 12.64 -13.00 9.65
N VAL A 76 13.78 -12.40 9.97
CA VAL A 76 15.10 -12.80 9.53
C VAL A 76 16.00 -12.74 10.75
N GLU A 77 16.82 -13.77 10.99
CA GLU A 77 17.80 -13.79 12.07
C GLU A 77 19.13 -14.34 11.55
N GLY A 78 20.18 -13.51 11.60
CA GLY A 78 21.45 -13.80 10.93
C GLY A 78 21.23 -14.13 9.46
N GLN A 79 21.65 -15.33 9.04
CA GLN A 79 21.49 -15.82 7.67
C GLN A 79 20.14 -16.54 7.40
N TRP A 80 19.20 -16.56 8.34
CA TRP A 80 17.99 -17.39 8.27
C TRP A 80 16.69 -16.57 8.16
N ASP A 81 16.01 -16.68 7.01
CA ASP A 81 14.65 -16.20 6.76
C ASP A 81 13.63 -17.23 7.28
N TRP A 82 12.75 -16.83 8.21
CA TRP A 82 11.87 -17.76 8.92
C TRP A 82 10.40 -17.34 8.93
N LEU A 83 9.52 -18.34 8.83
CA LEU A 83 8.05 -18.23 8.95
C LEU A 83 7.54 -19.22 10.00
N ALA A 84 6.77 -18.76 10.97
CA ALA A 84 6.08 -19.58 11.96
C ALA A 84 4.60 -19.69 11.57
N ILE A 85 4.15 -20.90 11.19
CA ILE A 85 2.80 -21.18 10.69
C ILE A 85 2.14 -22.32 11.48
N ASP A 86 0.83 -22.52 11.30
CA ASP A 86 0.09 -23.62 11.94
C ASP A 86 0.81 -24.96 11.81
N LEU A 87 0.95 -25.67 12.94
CA LEU A 87 1.39 -27.07 12.91
C LEU A 87 0.23 -27.94 12.42
N LEU A 88 0.35 -28.45 11.21
CA LEU A 88 -0.65 -29.31 10.56
C LEU A 88 -0.25 -30.80 10.63
N GLY A 89 -1.15 -31.66 10.16
CA GLY A 89 -0.97 -33.11 10.09
C GLY A 89 -0.14 -33.57 8.88
N PRO A 90 -0.29 -34.83 8.44
CA PRO A 90 0.36 -35.33 7.22
C PRO A 90 -0.23 -34.71 5.94
N SER A 91 0.61 -34.58 4.91
CA SER A 91 0.15 -34.23 3.55
C SER A 91 -0.63 -35.37 2.91
N LEU A 92 -1.48 -35.06 1.91
CA LEU A 92 -2.20 -36.06 1.12
C LEU A 92 -1.25 -37.05 0.45
N ASP A 93 -0.08 -36.60 -0.01
CA ASP A 93 1.00 -37.45 -0.52
C ASP A 93 1.50 -38.45 0.53
N ASN A 94 1.70 -38.01 1.78
CA ASN A 94 2.15 -38.86 2.87
C ASN A 94 1.07 -39.87 3.28
N LEU A 95 -0.20 -39.45 3.34
CA LEU A 95 -1.36 -40.32 3.57
C LEU A 95 -1.57 -41.35 2.46
N TYR A 96 -1.36 -40.95 1.20
CA TYR A 96 -1.45 -41.82 0.04
C TYR A 96 -0.34 -42.87 0.07
N ARG A 97 0.93 -42.45 0.19
CA ARG A 97 2.09 -43.36 0.27
C ARG A 97 2.04 -44.31 1.47
N ARG A 98 1.52 -43.86 2.63
CA ARG A 98 1.31 -44.73 3.82
C ARG A 98 0.24 -45.81 3.62
N SER A 99 -0.68 -45.65 2.69
CA SER A 99 -1.78 -46.61 2.49
C SER A 99 -1.35 -47.92 1.81
N GLY A 100 -0.23 -47.90 1.09
CA GLY A 100 0.25 -49.04 0.29
C GLY A 100 -0.64 -49.40 -0.91
N LYS A 101 -1.64 -48.56 -1.26
CA LYS A 101 -2.54 -48.79 -2.41
C LYS A 101 -1.99 -48.14 -3.69
N ASP A 102 -2.27 -48.75 -4.84
CA ASP A 102 -1.96 -48.19 -6.18
C ASP A 102 -2.93 -47.05 -6.62
N THR A 103 -4.03 -46.86 -5.89
CA THR A 103 -5.05 -45.81 -6.07
C THR A 103 -5.71 -45.42 -4.74
N MET A 104 -6.25 -44.20 -4.67
CA MET A 104 -7.17 -43.76 -3.62
C MET A 104 -8.61 -44.21 -3.95
N ASP A 105 -9.49 -44.31 -2.95
CA ASP A 105 -10.90 -44.60 -3.25
C ASP A 105 -11.67 -43.34 -3.66
N LEU A 106 -12.76 -43.57 -4.41
CA LEU A 106 -13.54 -42.51 -5.06
C LEU A 106 -14.18 -41.54 -4.06
N SER A 107 -14.63 -42.03 -2.89
CA SER A 107 -15.20 -41.17 -1.84
C SER A 107 -14.16 -40.16 -1.35
N SER A 108 -12.96 -40.62 -1.00
CA SER A 108 -11.88 -39.74 -0.57
C SER A 108 -11.46 -38.76 -1.66
N VAL A 109 -11.41 -39.17 -2.94
CA VAL A 109 -11.05 -38.26 -4.05
C VAL A 109 -12.13 -37.22 -4.33
N CYS A 110 -13.41 -37.59 -4.32
CA CYS A 110 -14.51 -36.62 -4.41
C CYS A 110 -14.47 -35.61 -3.25
N THR A 111 -14.21 -36.08 -2.02
CA THR A 111 -14.09 -35.20 -0.85
C THR A 111 -12.91 -34.23 -0.97
N ILE A 112 -11.75 -34.72 -1.44
CA ILE A 112 -10.60 -33.87 -1.77
C ILE A 112 -10.98 -32.85 -2.85
N ALA A 113 -11.73 -33.23 -3.89
CA ALA A 113 -12.15 -32.33 -4.95
C ALA A 113 -13.03 -31.19 -4.41
N VAL A 114 -14.09 -31.50 -3.65
CA VAL A 114 -14.99 -30.52 -3.06
C VAL A 114 -14.24 -29.52 -2.18
N GLN A 115 -13.40 -30.02 -1.26
CA GLN A 115 -12.63 -29.13 -0.38
C GLN A 115 -11.60 -28.31 -1.17
N LEU A 116 -10.81 -28.91 -2.05
CA LEU A 116 -9.78 -28.23 -2.84
C LEU A 116 -10.35 -27.13 -3.74
N ILE A 117 -11.50 -27.38 -4.39
CA ILE A 117 -12.19 -26.39 -5.21
C ILE A 117 -12.66 -25.21 -4.35
N ALA A 118 -13.16 -25.46 -3.13
CA ALA A 118 -13.52 -24.41 -2.17
C ALA A 118 -12.30 -23.61 -1.64
N ARG A 119 -11.14 -24.25 -1.44
CA ARG A 119 -9.89 -23.54 -1.10
C ARG A 119 -9.42 -22.64 -2.25
N LEU A 120 -9.44 -23.16 -3.48
CA LEU A 120 -9.09 -22.42 -4.70
C LEU A 120 -10.04 -21.25 -4.93
N GLU A 121 -11.35 -21.44 -4.81
CA GLU A 121 -12.35 -20.38 -4.86
C GLU A 121 -12.06 -19.24 -3.87
N PHE A 122 -11.71 -19.57 -2.62
CA PHE A 122 -11.36 -18.59 -1.61
C PHE A 122 -10.08 -17.81 -1.98
N MET A 123 -9.00 -18.50 -2.42
CA MET A 123 -7.79 -17.81 -2.90
C MET A 123 -8.09 -16.92 -4.11
N HIS A 124 -8.88 -17.41 -5.05
CA HIS A 124 -9.27 -16.71 -6.26
C HIS A 124 -10.14 -15.47 -5.96
N SER A 125 -11.06 -15.53 -4.99
CA SER A 125 -11.86 -14.36 -4.55
C SER A 125 -11.03 -13.32 -3.79
N ARG A 126 -9.89 -13.72 -3.19
CA ARG A 126 -8.85 -12.82 -2.64
C ARG A 126 -7.85 -12.33 -3.70
N GLY A 127 -8.09 -12.61 -4.99
CA GLY A 127 -7.27 -12.14 -6.11
C GLY A 127 -5.94 -12.88 -6.29
N ILE A 128 -5.76 -14.05 -5.66
CA ILE A 128 -4.50 -14.81 -5.60
C ILE A 128 -4.66 -16.16 -6.35
N LEU A 129 -3.63 -16.53 -7.12
CA LEU A 129 -3.39 -17.88 -7.64
C LEU A 129 -2.35 -18.57 -6.77
N HIS A 130 -2.48 -19.87 -6.57
CA HIS A 130 -1.52 -20.70 -5.84
C HIS A 130 -0.36 -21.18 -6.73
N ARG A 131 -0.64 -21.52 -8.00
CA ARG A 131 0.31 -21.98 -9.03
C ARG A 131 1.06 -23.29 -8.77
N ASP A 132 0.98 -23.87 -7.57
CA ASP A 132 1.73 -25.07 -7.18
C ASP A 132 0.82 -26.12 -6.49
N ILE A 133 -0.24 -26.50 -7.21
CA ILE A 133 -1.19 -27.53 -6.75
C ILE A 133 -0.52 -28.91 -6.85
N GLN A 134 -0.26 -29.53 -5.70
CA GLN A 134 0.30 -30.88 -5.61
C GLN A 134 -0.05 -31.54 -4.27
N LEU A 135 -0.01 -32.87 -4.24
CA LEU A 135 -0.36 -33.70 -3.07
C LEU A 135 0.51 -33.42 -1.83
N GLY A 136 1.70 -32.84 -1.99
CA GLY A 136 2.55 -32.38 -0.89
C GLY A 136 2.07 -31.10 -0.22
N ASN A 137 1.41 -30.22 -0.98
CA ASN A 137 0.97 -28.89 -0.54
C ASN A 137 -0.49 -28.89 -0.03
N CYS A 138 -1.17 -30.03 -0.09
CA CYS A 138 -2.48 -30.26 0.52
C CYS A 138 -2.28 -31.10 1.79
N VAL A 139 -2.68 -30.58 2.95
CA VAL A 139 -2.32 -31.14 4.27
C VAL A 139 -3.55 -31.17 5.17
N ILE A 140 -3.79 -32.25 5.91
CA ILE A 140 -4.91 -32.30 6.85
C ILE A 140 -4.59 -31.53 8.14
N GLY A 141 -5.61 -31.04 8.85
CA GLY A 141 -5.44 -30.47 10.18
C GLY A 141 -4.91 -31.48 11.20
N LEU A 142 -4.55 -30.98 12.39
CA LEU A 142 -4.39 -31.85 13.57
C LEU A 142 -5.78 -32.12 14.21
N PRO A 143 -6.01 -33.29 14.83
CA PRO A 143 -7.28 -33.58 15.50
C PRO A 143 -7.67 -32.47 16.49
N PRO A 144 -8.94 -32.01 16.50
CA PRO A 144 -10.11 -32.60 15.83
C PRO A 144 -10.32 -32.15 14.37
N TYR A 145 -9.40 -31.39 13.75
CA TYR A 145 -9.53 -30.82 12.41
C TYR A 145 -8.87 -31.67 11.31
N ASP A 146 -8.60 -32.94 11.58
CA ASP A 146 -8.02 -33.92 10.65
C ASP A 146 -8.92 -34.25 9.45
N HIS A 147 -10.19 -33.84 9.50
CA HIS A 147 -11.14 -33.85 8.39
C HIS A 147 -11.05 -32.63 7.44
N ILE A 148 -10.28 -31.59 7.80
CA ILE A 148 -10.13 -30.35 7.00
C ILE A 148 -8.83 -30.39 6.23
N ILE A 149 -8.90 -30.21 4.91
CA ILE A 149 -7.74 -30.04 4.03
C ILE A 149 -7.35 -28.55 3.99
N TYR A 150 -6.11 -28.29 4.36
CA TYR A 150 -5.41 -27.01 4.28
C TYR A 150 -4.52 -26.96 3.04
N MET A 151 -4.35 -25.76 2.48
CA MET A 151 -3.33 -25.48 1.44
C MET A 151 -2.10 -24.81 2.06
N ILE A 152 -0.90 -25.22 1.67
CA ILE A 152 0.38 -24.69 2.17
C ILE A 152 1.37 -24.39 1.04
N ASP A 153 2.47 -23.73 1.39
CA ASP A 153 3.56 -23.31 0.50
C ASP A 153 3.11 -22.35 -0.62
N PHE A 154 2.78 -21.13 -0.21
CA PHE A 154 2.47 -20.03 -1.12
C PHE A 154 3.72 -19.43 -1.80
N GLY A 155 4.89 -20.11 -1.75
CA GLY A 155 6.18 -19.59 -2.23
C GLY A 155 6.20 -19.28 -3.73
N PHE A 156 5.29 -19.88 -4.50
CA PHE A 156 5.06 -19.59 -5.92
C PHE A 156 3.71 -18.91 -6.20
N SER A 157 2.96 -18.48 -5.18
CA SER A 157 1.67 -17.79 -5.37
C SER A 157 1.83 -16.47 -6.13
N LYS A 158 0.73 -15.96 -6.69
CA LYS A 158 0.73 -14.70 -7.44
C LYS A 158 -0.63 -14.02 -7.41
N ARG A 159 -0.64 -12.69 -7.21
CA ARG A 159 -1.84 -11.87 -7.43
C ARG A 159 -2.16 -11.77 -8.93
N TYR A 160 -3.37 -12.19 -9.30
CA TYR A 160 -3.89 -12.12 -10.69
C TYR A 160 -4.94 -11.03 -10.87
N ILE A 161 -5.50 -10.54 -9.76
CA ILE A 161 -6.16 -9.24 -9.71
C ILE A 161 -5.16 -8.23 -9.16
N ASP A 162 -4.98 -7.12 -9.86
CA ASP A 162 -4.21 -5.97 -9.41
C ASP A 162 -4.97 -5.22 -8.29
N GLN A 163 -4.32 -4.99 -7.15
CA GLN A 163 -5.01 -4.51 -5.94
C GLN A 163 -5.44 -3.04 -6.01
N HIS A 164 -4.83 -2.22 -6.86
CA HIS A 164 -5.10 -0.78 -6.95
C HIS A 164 -6.17 -0.49 -8.01
N THR A 165 -6.12 -1.21 -9.14
CA THR A 165 -7.06 -1.03 -10.26
C THR A 165 -8.22 -2.02 -10.25
N ASN A 166 -8.17 -3.06 -9.41
CA ASN A 166 -9.09 -4.20 -9.37
C ASN A 166 -9.24 -4.91 -10.73
N ARG A 167 -8.20 -4.88 -11.57
CA ARG A 167 -8.20 -5.47 -12.92
C ARG A 167 -7.47 -6.80 -12.96
N HIS A 168 -7.96 -7.71 -13.81
CA HIS A 168 -7.27 -8.95 -14.13
C HIS A 168 -5.95 -8.66 -14.89
N ILE A 169 -4.87 -9.37 -14.54
CA ILE A 169 -3.60 -9.33 -15.29
C ILE A 169 -3.81 -9.61 -16.79
N PRO A 170 -2.97 -9.09 -17.71
CA PRO A 170 -3.14 -9.26 -19.15
C PRO A 170 -2.75 -10.67 -19.65
N ASP A 171 -3.45 -11.18 -20.68
CA ASP A 171 -3.11 -12.42 -21.41
C ASP A 171 -1.85 -12.19 -22.28
N SER A 172 -0.69 -12.18 -21.63
CA SER A 172 0.58 -12.03 -22.31
C SER A 172 1.00 -13.32 -23.01
N ARG A 173 1.27 -13.22 -24.30
CA ARG A 173 1.80 -14.32 -25.13
C ARG A 173 3.33 -14.44 -25.08
N ALA A 174 4.01 -13.57 -24.34
CA ALA A 174 5.45 -13.65 -24.13
C ALA A 174 5.79 -14.94 -23.37
N LYS A 175 6.81 -15.68 -23.83
CA LYS A 175 7.35 -16.83 -23.09
C LYS A 175 7.87 -16.37 -21.73
N ARG A 176 7.67 -17.20 -20.71
CA ARG A 176 8.21 -17.03 -19.36
C ARG A 176 8.83 -18.34 -18.91
N ASP A 177 9.77 -18.24 -17.98
CA ASP A 177 10.35 -19.39 -17.31
C ASP A 177 9.30 -20.12 -16.48
N PHE A 178 9.42 -21.45 -16.42
CA PHE A 178 8.44 -22.30 -15.75
C PHE A 178 8.72 -22.34 -14.24
N ILE A 179 7.70 -22.04 -13.44
CA ILE A 179 7.76 -22.03 -11.98
C ILE A 179 6.47 -22.67 -11.43
N GLY A 180 6.59 -23.90 -10.94
CA GLY A 180 5.55 -24.76 -10.37
C GLY A 180 5.87 -26.26 -10.51
N ASN A 181 5.02 -27.14 -10.00
CA ASN A 181 5.19 -28.59 -10.04
C ASN A 181 5.10 -29.18 -11.48
N TYR A 182 6.17 -29.84 -11.92
CA TYR A 182 6.27 -30.47 -13.26
C TYR A 182 5.15 -31.47 -13.59
N TRP A 183 4.61 -32.17 -12.60
CA TRP A 183 3.60 -33.23 -12.79
C TRP A 183 2.20 -32.66 -12.99
N PHE A 184 1.79 -31.65 -12.23
CA PHE A 184 0.40 -31.17 -12.21
C PHE A 184 0.19 -29.81 -12.90
N SER A 185 1.18 -28.92 -12.97
CA SER A 185 0.99 -27.61 -13.63
C SER A 185 0.47 -27.73 -15.08
N SER A 186 -0.46 -26.83 -15.43
CA SER A 186 -1.28 -26.82 -16.65
C SER A 186 -0.47 -26.94 -17.96
N VAL A 187 -1.11 -27.42 -19.03
CA VAL A 187 -0.49 -27.45 -20.37
C VAL A 187 -0.27 -26.03 -20.91
N GLY A 188 -1.05 -25.05 -20.45
CA GLY A 188 -0.85 -23.62 -20.72
C GLY A 188 0.47 -23.09 -20.14
N VAL A 189 0.69 -23.31 -18.85
CA VAL A 189 1.85 -22.78 -18.11
C VAL A 189 3.11 -23.59 -18.42
N HIS A 190 3.12 -24.88 -18.08
CA HIS A 190 4.32 -25.73 -18.15
C HIS A 190 4.77 -26.01 -19.59
N CYS A 191 3.81 -26.27 -20.48
CA CYS A 191 4.11 -26.78 -21.82
C CYS A 191 4.09 -25.69 -22.92
N ARG A 192 3.54 -24.50 -22.64
CA ARG A 192 3.39 -23.39 -23.58
C ARG A 192 3.90 -22.04 -23.06
N GLY A 193 4.41 -21.97 -21.82
CA GLY A 193 5.06 -20.79 -21.23
C GLY A 193 4.11 -19.60 -21.04
N ARG A 194 2.81 -19.85 -20.83
CA ARG A 194 1.78 -18.80 -20.69
C ARG A 194 1.71 -18.23 -19.29
N VAL A 195 1.15 -17.03 -19.19
CA VAL A 195 0.72 -16.46 -17.91
C VAL A 195 -0.37 -17.38 -17.30
N PRO A 196 -0.28 -17.76 -16.02
CA PRO A 196 -1.34 -18.51 -15.34
C PRO A 196 -2.57 -17.64 -15.04
N SER A 197 -3.74 -18.26 -15.02
CA SER A 197 -4.99 -17.72 -14.45
C SER A 197 -5.73 -18.81 -13.65
N ARG A 198 -6.92 -18.52 -13.11
CA ARG A 198 -7.75 -19.40 -12.28
C ARG A 198 -7.95 -20.81 -12.87
N ARG A 199 -8.09 -20.87 -14.20
CA ARG A 199 -8.24 -22.12 -14.97
C ARG A 199 -6.99 -23.02 -14.92
N ASP A 200 -5.80 -22.45 -14.74
CA ASP A 200 -4.54 -23.19 -14.75
C ASP A 200 -4.28 -23.87 -13.41
N ASP A 201 -4.71 -23.24 -12.30
CA ASP A 201 -4.77 -23.88 -10.97
C ASP A 201 -5.85 -24.97 -10.92
N LEU A 202 -6.98 -24.78 -11.61
CA LEU A 202 -8.02 -25.83 -11.74
C LEU A 202 -7.62 -26.99 -12.69
N GLU A 203 -6.89 -26.75 -13.80
CA GLU A 203 -6.32 -27.86 -14.59
C GLU A 203 -5.33 -28.67 -13.73
N ALA A 204 -4.54 -28.00 -12.88
CA ALA A 204 -3.64 -28.68 -11.97
C ALA A 204 -4.37 -29.50 -10.89
N ALA A 205 -5.47 -28.97 -10.33
CA ALA A 205 -6.35 -29.73 -9.45
C ALA A 205 -6.97 -30.96 -10.14
N ALA A 206 -7.52 -30.80 -11.35
CA ALA A 206 -8.09 -31.91 -12.12
C ALA A 206 -7.06 -33.02 -12.40
N LEU A 207 -5.84 -32.65 -12.84
CA LEU A 207 -4.76 -33.61 -13.06
C LEU A 207 -4.31 -34.31 -11.76
N MET A 208 -4.34 -33.62 -10.61
CA MET A 208 -4.02 -34.21 -9.31
C MET A 208 -5.08 -35.21 -8.83
N LEU A 209 -6.37 -34.92 -9.05
CA LEU A 209 -7.48 -35.84 -8.73
C LEU A 209 -7.46 -37.09 -9.62
N ILE A 210 -7.27 -36.93 -10.93
CA ILE A 210 -7.12 -38.04 -11.88
C ILE A 210 -5.91 -38.91 -11.50
N HIS A 211 -4.79 -38.31 -11.06
CA HIS A 211 -3.62 -39.07 -10.60
C HIS A 211 -3.92 -39.98 -9.40
N LEU A 212 -4.75 -39.55 -8.45
CA LEU A 212 -5.14 -40.37 -7.29
C LEU A 212 -6.00 -41.58 -7.66
N LEU A 213 -6.79 -41.49 -8.72
CA LEU A 213 -7.64 -42.60 -9.22
C LEU A 213 -6.95 -43.48 -10.28
N THR A 214 -5.85 -43.00 -10.90
CA THR A 214 -5.13 -43.73 -11.94
C THR A 214 -4.12 -44.72 -11.34
N PRO A 215 -4.18 -46.03 -11.61
CA PRO A 215 -3.20 -46.99 -11.11
C PRO A 215 -1.77 -46.64 -11.56
N ARG A 216 -0.85 -46.48 -10.59
CA ARG A 216 0.51 -45.98 -10.79
C ARG A 216 0.57 -44.55 -11.39
N GLY A 217 -0.45 -43.74 -11.13
CA GLY A 217 -0.53 -42.32 -11.52
C GLY A 217 -0.56 -42.06 -13.03
N LEU A 218 -0.65 -40.77 -13.37
CA LEU A 218 -0.57 -40.24 -14.75
C LEU A 218 0.68 -40.75 -15.50
N PRO A 219 0.64 -40.94 -16.83
CA PRO A 219 1.73 -41.55 -17.60
C PRO A 219 3.12 -40.94 -17.35
N TRP A 220 3.21 -39.61 -17.32
CA TRP A 220 4.48 -38.87 -17.14
C TRP A 220 5.00 -38.88 -15.70
N THR A 221 4.16 -39.15 -14.68
CA THR A 221 4.60 -39.14 -13.27
C THR A 221 5.46 -40.35 -12.90
N ARG A 222 5.32 -41.44 -13.66
CA ARG A 222 6.00 -42.73 -13.45
C ARG A 222 7.52 -42.66 -13.60
N ASN A 223 8.02 -41.66 -14.33
CA ASN A 223 9.45 -41.45 -14.57
C ASN A 223 10.11 -40.54 -13.49
N GLY A 224 9.35 -40.10 -12.47
CA GLY A 224 9.82 -39.18 -11.44
C GLY A 224 9.87 -37.71 -11.88
N VAL A 225 10.70 -36.92 -11.21
CA VAL A 225 10.98 -35.52 -11.60
C VAL A 225 12.06 -35.52 -12.69
N PRO A 226 11.90 -34.77 -13.81
CA PRO A 226 12.90 -34.74 -14.87
C PRO A 226 14.22 -34.14 -14.37
N LYS A 227 15.34 -34.84 -14.63
CA LYS A 227 16.70 -34.42 -14.24
C LYS A 227 17.58 -33.94 -15.41
N THR A 228 17.05 -33.96 -16.64
CA THR A 228 17.73 -33.54 -17.86
C THR A 228 16.73 -32.85 -18.80
N ASP A 229 17.22 -32.00 -19.70
CA ASP A 229 16.37 -31.29 -20.66
C ASP A 229 15.65 -32.25 -21.62
N GLU A 230 16.29 -33.35 -22.00
CA GLU A 230 15.66 -34.43 -22.79
C GLU A 230 14.46 -35.05 -22.06
N ALA A 231 14.59 -35.33 -20.76
CA ALA A 231 13.50 -35.82 -19.95
C ALA A 231 12.39 -34.76 -19.78
N HIS A 232 12.76 -33.48 -19.68
CA HIS A 232 11.82 -32.36 -19.56
C HIS A 232 11.03 -32.13 -20.86
N GLU A 233 11.66 -32.15 -22.03
CA GLU A 233 10.96 -32.04 -23.32
C GLU A 233 10.15 -33.31 -23.65
N ARG A 234 10.62 -34.50 -23.26
CA ARG A 234 9.81 -35.71 -23.31
C ARG A 234 8.53 -35.57 -22.47
N LEU A 235 8.65 -35.12 -21.23
CA LEU A 235 7.50 -34.86 -20.34
C LEU A 235 6.54 -33.84 -20.96
N LYS A 236 7.05 -32.72 -21.50
CA LYS A 236 6.23 -31.74 -22.22
C LYS A 236 5.54 -32.34 -23.44
N LYS A 237 6.18 -33.24 -24.18
CA LYS A 237 5.57 -33.94 -25.34
C LYS A 237 4.44 -34.87 -24.89
N GLU A 238 4.65 -35.67 -23.85
CA GLU A 238 3.63 -36.54 -23.26
C GLU A 238 2.43 -35.72 -22.74
N LYS A 239 2.66 -34.63 -21.99
CA LYS A 239 1.61 -33.70 -21.52
C LYS A 239 0.85 -33.01 -22.66
N LYS A 240 1.52 -32.62 -23.75
CA LYS A 240 0.89 -31.99 -24.93
C LYS A 240 0.01 -32.94 -25.73
N ALA A 241 0.31 -34.24 -25.71
CA ALA A 241 -0.41 -35.26 -26.46
C ALA A 241 -1.61 -35.86 -25.72
N ALA A 242 -1.60 -35.82 -24.38
CA ALA A 242 -2.64 -36.45 -23.57
C ALA A 242 -3.97 -35.68 -23.56
N ARG A 243 -4.98 -36.26 -24.21
CA ARG A 243 -6.35 -35.75 -24.26
C ARG A 243 -7.14 -36.17 -23.00
N PRO A 244 -8.22 -35.48 -22.59
CA PRO A 244 -8.98 -35.83 -21.39
C PRO A 244 -9.49 -37.28 -21.39
N GLU A 245 -9.95 -37.75 -22.54
CA GLU A 245 -10.53 -39.07 -22.78
C GLU A 245 -9.49 -40.19 -22.58
N ASP A 246 -8.23 -39.94 -22.97
CA ASP A 246 -7.11 -40.87 -22.75
C ASP A 246 -6.67 -40.94 -21.28
N LEU A 247 -6.92 -39.87 -20.51
CA LEU A 247 -6.50 -39.74 -19.11
C LEU A 247 -7.57 -40.22 -18.13
N CYS A 248 -8.85 -40.12 -18.50
CA CYS A 248 -9.99 -40.50 -17.65
C CYS A 248 -10.59 -41.86 -18.04
N ALA A 249 -9.93 -42.62 -18.94
CA ALA A 249 -10.38 -43.92 -19.39
C ALA A 249 -10.59 -44.92 -18.22
N GLY A 250 -11.86 -45.16 -17.86
CA GLY A 250 -12.26 -46.01 -16.74
C GLY A 250 -12.53 -45.28 -15.42
N LEU A 251 -12.55 -43.94 -15.43
CA LEU A 251 -13.03 -43.09 -14.33
C LEU A 251 -14.48 -42.62 -14.60
N PRO A 252 -15.19 -42.09 -13.59
CA PRO A 252 -16.47 -41.39 -13.79
C PRO A 252 -16.37 -40.18 -14.74
N GLU A 253 -17.46 -39.87 -15.44
CA GLU A 253 -17.50 -38.85 -16.51
C GLU A 253 -17.19 -37.43 -15.99
N GLU A 254 -17.48 -37.15 -14.72
CA GLU A 254 -17.21 -35.87 -14.05
C GLU A 254 -15.72 -35.50 -14.10
N PHE A 255 -14.81 -36.47 -14.05
CA PHE A 255 -13.36 -36.19 -14.11
C PHE A 255 -12.90 -35.79 -15.51
N GLU A 256 -13.48 -36.41 -16.55
CA GLU A 256 -13.22 -36.05 -17.94
C GLU A 256 -13.79 -34.67 -18.25
N GLU A 257 -15.06 -34.44 -17.89
CA GLU A 257 -15.73 -33.17 -18.11
C GLU A 257 -15.10 -32.03 -17.29
N PHE A 258 -14.62 -32.27 -16.07
CA PHE A 258 -13.93 -31.27 -15.27
C PHE A 258 -12.58 -30.87 -15.91
N LEU A 259 -11.78 -31.83 -16.37
CA LEU A 259 -10.52 -31.55 -17.07
C LEU A 259 -10.77 -30.83 -18.41
N PHE A 260 -11.81 -31.24 -19.15
CA PHE A 260 -12.24 -30.60 -20.39
C PHE A 260 -12.74 -29.15 -20.16
N TYR A 261 -13.52 -28.92 -19.11
CA TYR A 261 -13.98 -27.61 -18.67
C TYR A 261 -12.80 -26.68 -18.33
N CYS A 262 -11.88 -27.12 -17.48
CA CYS A 262 -10.71 -26.33 -17.08
C CYS A 262 -9.85 -25.92 -18.29
N ARG A 263 -9.70 -26.82 -19.27
CA ARG A 263 -8.97 -26.57 -20.53
C ARG A 263 -9.70 -25.63 -21.50
N ARG A 264 -11.01 -25.43 -21.36
CA ARG A 264 -11.83 -24.58 -22.24
C ARG A 264 -12.07 -23.16 -21.71
N LEU A 265 -11.96 -22.93 -20.39
CA LEU A 265 -12.11 -21.61 -19.77
C LEU A 265 -11.25 -20.53 -20.47
N HIS A 266 -11.86 -19.39 -20.77
CA HIS A 266 -11.16 -18.19 -21.24
C HIS A 266 -10.29 -17.59 -20.12
N PHE A 267 -9.24 -16.85 -20.50
CA PHE A 267 -8.19 -16.44 -19.56
C PHE A 267 -8.67 -15.54 -18.41
N GLN A 268 -9.73 -14.75 -18.61
CA GLN A 268 -10.33 -13.88 -17.59
C GLN A 268 -11.63 -14.45 -17.00
N GLU A 269 -12.06 -15.64 -17.45
CA GLU A 269 -13.35 -16.23 -17.05
C GLU A 269 -13.37 -16.56 -15.56
N CYS A 270 -14.55 -16.49 -14.95
CA CYS A 270 -14.75 -16.95 -13.58
C CYS A 270 -15.20 -18.41 -13.63
N PRO A 271 -14.47 -19.36 -13.04
CA PRO A 271 -14.95 -20.72 -12.91
C PRO A 271 -16.24 -20.79 -12.09
N ASP A 272 -17.06 -21.78 -12.41
CA ASP A 272 -18.28 -22.15 -11.68
C ASP A 272 -17.90 -23.18 -10.61
N TYR A 273 -17.36 -22.68 -9.50
CA TYR A 273 -16.90 -23.53 -8.39
C TYR A 273 -18.07 -24.29 -7.76
N ASP A 274 -19.25 -23.66 -7.63
CA ASP A 274 -20.43 -24.27 -7.00
C ASP A 274 -20.93 -25.48 -7.78
N ASN A 275 -21.10 -25.37 -9.10
CA ASN A 275 -21.49 -26.50 -9.95
C ASN A 275 -20.52 -27.68 -9.84
N TRP A 276 -19.20 -27.42 -9.81
CA TRP A 276 -18.21 -28.50 -9.70
C TRP A 276 -18.10 -29.10 -8.30
N LYS A 277 -18.26 -28.31 -7.23
CA LYS A 277 -18.40 -28.85 -5.87
C LYS A 277 -19.62 -29.75 -5.78
N GLU A 278 -20.76 -29.35 -6.34
CA GLU A 278 -21.99 -30.14 -6.24
C GLU A 278 -21.90 -31.46 -7.04
N ARG A 279 -21.41 -31.43 -8.28
CA ARG A 279 -21.24 -32.66 -9.07
C ARG A 279 -20.33 -33.71 -8.40
N PHE A 280 -19.26 -33.28 -7.72
CA PHE A 280 -18.42 -34.23 -6.98
C PHE A 280 -19.11 -34.78 -5.72
N ARG A 281 -20.11 -34.10 -5.14
CA ARG A 281 -21.00 -34.66 -4.10
C ARG A 281 -22.02 -35.62 -4.70
N GLU A 282 -22.71 -35.23 -5.77
CA GLU A 282 -23.72 -36.07 -6.46
C GLU A 282 -23.11 -37.42 -6.89
N LEU A 283 -21.87 -37.40 -7.41
CA LEU A 283 -21.11 -38.61 -7.73
C LEU A 283 -20.84 -39.48 -6.49
N ALA A 284 -20.40 -38.88 -5.38
CA ALA A 284 -20.14 -39.62 -4.14
C ALA A 284 -21.42 -40.24 -3.55
N GLN A 285 -22.54 -39.51 -3.57
CA GLN A 285 -23.85 -40.02 -3.16
C GLN A 285 -24.33 -41.17 -4.06
N THR A 286 -24.14 -41.04 -5.38
CA THR A 286 -24.57 -42.05 -6.37
C THR A 286 -23.83 -43.37 -6.22
N GLU A 287 -22.54 -43.33 -5.86
CA GLU A 287 -21.72 -44.51 -5.54
C GLU A 287 -21.97 -45.07 -4.12
N GLY A 288 -22.90 -44.47 -3.35
CA GLY A 288 -23.38 -44.98 -2.08
C GLY A 288 -22.55 -44.57 -0.86
N PHE A 289 -21.82 -43.45 -0.94
CA PHE A 289 -21.10 -42.85 0.19
C PHE A 289 -22.00 -41.86 0.98
N PRO A 290 -21.76 -41.65 2.29
CA PRO A 290 -22.61 -40.79 3.11
C PRO A 290 -22.47 -39.30 2.78
N GLU A 291 -23.50 -38.52 3.11
CA GLU A 291 -23.51 -37.05 2.96
C GLU A 291 -22.60 -36.36 4.00
N SER A 292 -21.29 -36.36 3.76
CA SER A 292 -20.35 -35.47 4.46
C SER A 292 -19.22 -34.99 3.54
N ASP A 293 -18.87 -33.71 3.67
CA ASP A 293 -17.69 -33.09 3.05
C ASP A 293 -16.40 -33.33 3.89
N ASP A 294 -16.48 -34.10 5.00
CA ASP A 294 -15.37 -34.42 5.90
C ASP A 294 -14.39 -35.45 5.29
N PHE A 295 -13.11 -35.09 5.21
CA PHE A 295 -12.09 -35.99 4.68
C PHE A 295 -11.71 -37.09 5.69
N ILE A 296 -12.02 -38.35 5.38
CA ILE A 296 -11.67 -39.51 6.23
C ILE A 296 -10.78 -40.48 5.43
N TRP A 297 -9.57 -40.75 5.93
CA TRP A 297 -8.64 -41.71 5.33
C TRP A 297 -7.74 -42.40 6.38
N PRO A 298 -7.58 -43.74 6.36
CA PRO A 298 -8.25 -44.69 5.47
C PRO A 298 -9.77 -44.76 5.74
N PRO A 299 -10.59 -45.11 4.74
CA PRO A 299 -12.05 -45.17 4.89
C PRO A 299 -12.46 -46.19 5.97
N VAL A 300 -13.49 -45.85 6.74
CA VAL A 300 -14.06 -46.76 7.74
C VAL A 300 -14.73 -47.94 7.03
N VAL A 301 -14.16 -49.14 7.17
CA VAL A 301 -14.65 -50.36 6.52
C VAL A 301 -15.96 -50.82 7.16
N GLN A 302 -17.08 -50.32 6.65
CA GLN A 302 -18.39 -50.88 6.99
C GLN A 302 -18.59 -52.23 6.27
N PRO A 303 -19.05 -53.29 6.97
CA PRO A 303 -19.24 -54.61 6.38
C PRO A 303 -20.44 -54.64 5.43
N LYS A 304 -20.17 -54.67 4.11
CA LYS A 304 -21.24 -54.81 3.09
C LYS A 304 -21.97 -56.15 3.25
N PRO A 305 -23.32 -56.18 3.29
CA PRO A 305 -24.09 -57.42 3.25
C PRO A 305 -23.87 -58.17 1.92
N PHE A 306 -23.88 -59.50 1.96
CA PHE A 306 -23.78 -60.33 0.76
C PHE A 306 -25.08 -60.28 -0.08
N SER A 307 -24.96 -59.97 -1.37
CA SER A 307 -25.87 -60.46 -2.41
C SER A 307 -25.06 -61.07 -3.55
N LYS A 308 -25.60 -62.10 -4.22
CA LYS A 308 -24.83 -62.96 -5.14
C LYS A 308 -24.72 -62.37 -6.55
N ALA A 309 -23.56 -62.57 -7.17
CA ALA A 309 -23.32 -62.19 -8.56
C ALA A 309 -24.08 -63.09 -9.56
N THR A 310 -24.36 -62.54 -10.74
CA THR A 310 -24.59 -63.34 -11.96
C THR A 310 -23.76 -62.74 -13.08
N ALA A 311 -22.93 -63.55 -13.75
CA ALA A 311 -22.03 -63.05 -14.79
C ALA A 311 -22.67 -63.10 -16.19
N ARG A 312 -22.24 -62.20 -17.09
CA ARG A 312 -22.31 -62.41 -18.54
C ARG A 312 -20.97 -62.12 -19.19
N ARG A 313 -20.58 -62.98 -20.13
CA ARG A 313 -19.40 -62.84 -21.00
C ARG A 313 -19.71 -61.93 -22.19
N SER A 314 -18.67 -61.41 -22.81
CA SER A 314 -18.70 -60.81 -24.14
C SER A 314 -19.01 -61.83 -25.24
N MET A 315 -19.66 -61.37 -26.31
CA MET A 315 -19.66 -61.97 -27.65
C MET A 315 -19.66 -60.85 -28.71
N ALA A 316 -19.31 -61.20 -29.96
CA ALA A 316 -19.09 -60.28 -31.06
C ALA A 316 -20.39 -59.84 -31.78
N PRO A 317 -20.35 -58.82 -32.68
CA PRO A 317 -21.52 -58.25 -33.34
C PRO A 317 -22.19 -59.15 -34.38
N ASP A 318 -23.42 -58.80 -34.75
CA ASP A 318 -24.18 -59.36 -35.88
C ASP A 318 -23.65 -58.77 -37.22
N PRO A 319 -23.41 -59.56 -38.28
CA PRO A 319 -22.87 -59.05 -39.55
C PRO A 319 -23.72 -58.02 -40.32
N GLN A 320 -25.01 -57.85 -40.00
CA GLN A 320 -25.93 -57.07 -40.85
C GLN A 320 -25.74 -55.54 -40.81
N ASP A 321 -25.13 -54.97 -39.77
CA ASP A 321 -24.94 -53.50 -39.67
C ASP A 321 -23.75 -52.97 -40.49
N VAL A 322 -22.80 -53.83 -40.88
CA VAL A 322 -21.59 -53.43 -41.63
C VAL A 322 -21.90 -53.05 -43.08
N GLU A 323 -22.81 -53.80 -43.72
CA GLU A 323 -23.18 -53.61 -45.13
C GLU A 323 -23.92 -52.28 -45.37
N ARG A 324 -24.62 -51.78 -44.35
CA ARG A 324 -25.35 -50.51 -44.41
C ARG A 324 -24.42 -49.29 -44.37
N ILE A 325 -23.34 -49.36 -43.57
CA ILE A 325 -22.32 -48.30 -43.48
C ILE A 325 -21.51 -48.20 -44.79
N LEU A 326 -21.25 -49.34 -45.45
CA LEU A 326 -20.55 -49.38 -46.74
C LEU A 326 -21.33 -48.72 -47.88
N HIS A 327 -22.66 -48.58 -47.79
CA HIS A 327 -23.48 -48.01 -48.86
C HIS A 327 -23.54 -46.48 -48.84
N ASP A 328 -23.43 -45.84 -47.67
CA ASP A 328 -23.47 -44.36 -47.55
C ASP A 328 -22.09 -43.71 -47.78
N LEU A 329 -20.98 -44.44 -47.58
CA LEU A 329 -19.62 -43.97 -47.83
C LEU A 329 -19.25 -43.82 -49.33
N VAL A 330 -20.11 -44.27 -50.25
CA VAL A 330 -19.84 -44.29 -51.71
C VAL A 330 -20.32 -43.00 -52.43
N LYS A 331 -20.84 -42.01 -51.70
CA LYS A 331 -21.41 -40.77 -52.28
C LYS A 331 -20.69 -39.45 -51.96
N MET A 332 -19.44 -39.48 -51.52
CA MET A 332 -18.56 -38.30 -51.51
C MET A 332 -17.24 -38.63 -52.20
N ASN A 333 -17.14 -38.26 -53.49
CA ASN A 333 -15.98 -38.54 -54.33
C ASN A 333 -15.38 -37.23 -54.87
N MET A 334 -14.21 -36.88 -54.33
CA MET A 334 -13.04 -36.22 -54.96
C MET A 334 -13.20 -34.91 -55.80
N ASP A 335 -12.38 -33.93 -55.39
CA ASP A 335 -11.49 -33.07 -56.22
C ASP A 335 -12.05 -31.95 -57.15
N ASP A 336 -11.77 -30.67 -56.82
CA ASP A 336 -10.58 -29.90 -57.25
C ASP A 336 -10.79 -28.39 -57.61
N ALA A 337 -9.69 -27.63 -57.48
CA ALA A 337 -9.22 -26.52 -58.32
C ALA A 337 -10.08 -25.27 -58.67
N THR A 338 -9.93 -24.23 -57.84
CA THR A 338 -9.56 -22.83 -58.24
C THR A 338 -10.55 -21.84 -58.91
N ARG A 339 -10.14 -20.56 -58.81
CA ARG A 339 -10.45 -19.35 -59.62
C ARG A 339 -11.71 -18.52 -59.34
N ALA A 340 -11.42 -17.23 -59.13
CA ALA A 340 -12.33 -16.10 -58.99
C ALA A 340 -12.83 -15.54 -60.34
N GLY A 341 -13.86 -14.69 -60.29
CA GLY A 341 -13.91 -13.49 -61.16
C GLY A 341 -15.28 -13.10 -61.74
N SER A 342 -15.50 -11.79 -61.87
CA SER A 342 -16.63 -11.07 -62.52
C SER A 342 -18.03 -11.25 -61.88
N SER A 343 -18.89 -10.24 -61.70
CA SER A 343 -19.03 -8.84 -62.16
C SER A 343 -19.73 -8.58 -63.50
N GLN A 344 -20.98 -8.11 -63.42
CA GLN A 344 -21.71 -7.18 -64.31
C GLN A 344 -22.94 -6.70 -63.48
N SER A 345 -23.04 -5.44 -63.03
CA SER A 345 -23.38 -4.19 -63.76
C SER A 345 -24.86 -4.13 -64.20
N MET A 346 -25.63 -3.05 -64.09
CA MET A 346 -25.56 -1.71 -63.49
C MET A 346 -26.66 -0.93 -64.23
N GLU A 347 -27.60 -0.26 -63.56
CA GLU A 347 -28.28 0.91 -64.14
C GLU A 347 -28.86 1.82 -63.05
N VAL A 348 -29.13 3.08 -63.40
CA VAL A 348 -29.34 4.19 -62.45
C VAL A 348 -30.45 5.10 -62.94
N ILE A 349 -31.41 5.43 -62.06
CA ILE A 349 -32.25 6.63 -62.16
C ILE A 349 -32.35 7.28 -60.77
N ASP A 350 -32.26 8.61 -60.74
CA ASP A 350 -32.35 9.51 -59.57
C ASP A 350 -33.68 10.30 -59.62
N ILE A 351 -34.00 11.10 -58.59
CA ILE A 351 -34.83 12.34 -58.55
C ILE A 351 -35.63 12.51 -57.21
N THR A 352 -35.03 13.33 -56.33
CA THR A 352 -35.59 14.41 -55.46
C THR A 352 -36.67 14.20 -54.37
N SER A 353 -36.30 14.76 -53.19
CA SER A 353 -37.06 15.68 -52.30
C SER A 353 -38.28 15.22 -51.46
N ASP A 354 -38.06 15.21 -50.14
CA ASP A 354 -38.79 15.92 -49.08
C ASP A 354 -40.33 15.97 -49.09
N SER A 355 -40.95 15.22 -48.16
CA SER A 355 -41.52 15.82 -46.93
C SER A 355 -42.06 14.74 -45.97
N GLU A 356 -42.20 15.08 -44.68
CA GLU A 356 -42.35 14.10 -43.59
C GLU A 356 -43.80 13.71 -43.28
N HIS A 357 -44.14 12.41 -43.35
CA HIS A 357 -45.20 11.77 -42.56
C HIS A 357 -44.80 10.31 -42.22
N GLU A 358 -45.19 9.83 -41.03
CA GLU A 358 -44.70 8.55 -40.47
C GLU A 358 -45.24 7.30 -41.21
N ILE A 359 -44.50 6.80 -42.19
CA ILE A 359 -44.77 5.51 -42.84
C ILE A 359 -44.13 4.36 -42.04
N GLN A 360 -44.85 3.23 -41.94
CA GLN A 360 -44.40 2.04 -41.21
C GLN A 360 -43.15 1.42 -41.87
N THR A 361 -41.99 1.53 -41.22
CA THR A 361 -40.73 0.98 -41.74
C THR A 361 -40.72 -0.55 -41.69
N ILE A 362 -40.75 -1.16 -42.89
CA ILE A 362 -40.50 -2.60 -43.09
C ILE A 362 -39.09 -2.94 -42.55
N PRO A 363 -38.88 -4.07 -41.84
CA PRO A 363 -37.57 -4.44 -41.33
C PRO A 363 -36.54 -4.66 -42.46
N PRO A 364 -35.27 -4.32 -42.26
CA PRO A 364 -34.19 -4.74 -43.17
C PRO A 364 -34.15 -6.27 -43.31
N PRO A 365 -33.78 -6.83 -44.48
CA PRO A 365 -33.93 -8.26 -44.81
C PRO A 365 -33.08 -9.24 -43.98
N HIS A 366 -32.42 -8.77 -42.93
CA HIS A 366 -31.58 -9.56 -42.02
C HIS A 366 -32.02 -9.42 -40.53
N LEU A 367 -33.09 -8.68 -40.26
CA LEU A 367 -33.62 -8.43 -38.91
C LEU A 367 -35.09 -8.85 -38.81
N THR A 368 -35.42 -9.65 -37.80
CA THR A 368 -36.82 -10.01 -37.55
C THR A 368 -37.65 -8.78 -37.16
N PRO A 369 -38.98 -8.76 -37.44
CA PRO A 369 -39.84 -7.66 -37.02
C PRO A 369 -39.79 -7.37 -35.50
N LYS A 370 -39.57 -8.41 -34.67
CA LYS A 370 -39.38 -8.28 -33.21
C LYS A 370 -38.08 -7.57 -32.88
N ALA A 371 -36.95 -7.99 -33.47
CA ALA A 371 -35.64 -7.35 -33.26
C ALA A 371 -35.61 -5.89 -33.74
N HIS A 372 -36.25 -5.59 -34.88
CA HIS A 372 -36.37 -4.22 -35.40
C HIS A 372 -37.22 -3.32 -34.48
N LYS A 373 -38.37 -3.79 -34.00
CA LYS A 373 -39.19 -3.05 -33.02
C LYS A 373 -38.46 -2.81 -31.71
N LEU A 374 -37.80 -3.84 -31.15
CA LEU A 374 -36.97 -3.71 -29.95
C LEU A 374 -35.87 -2.65 -30.14
N ASN A 375 -35.07 -2.74 -31.20
CA ASN A 375 -34.01 -1.76 -31.50
C ASN A 375 -34.53 -0.35 -31.86
N LYS A 376 -35.82 -0.18 -32.15
CA LYS A 376 -36.47 1.14 -32.28
C LYS A 376 -36.81 1.73 -30.91
N ILE A 377 -37.39 0.94 -30.00
CA ILE A 377 -37.69 1.42 -28.64
C ILE A 377 -36.44 1.57 -27.76
N THR A 378 -35.39 0.73 -27.91
CA THR A 378 -34.10 0.92 -27.22
C THR A 378 -33.45 2.26 -27.58
N ARG A 379 -33.62 2.72 -28.83
CA ARG A 379 -33.12 4.04 -29.27
C ARG A 379 -34.01 5.21 -28.85
N LYS A 380 -35.33 5.02 -28.75
CA LYS A 380 -36.21 6.03 -28.12
C LYS A 380 -35.92 6.17 -26.62
N LEU A 381 -35.60 5.06 -25.96
CA LEU A 381 -35.36 4.99 -24.52
C LEU A 381 -34.19 5.87 -24.12
N ALA A 382 -33.03 5.75 -24.76
CA ALA A 382 -31.84 6.55 -24.46
C ALA A 382 -32.04 8.09 -24.52
N ASN A 383 -33.15 8.56 -25.12
CA ASN A 383 -33.50 9.98 -25.26
C ASN A 383 -34.72 10.38 -24.40
N ALA A 384 -35.24 9.50 -23.53
CA ALA A 384 -36.45 9.77 -22.73
C ALA A 384 -36.13 10.60 -21.47
N VAL A 385 -36.59 11.85 -21.42
CA VAL A 385 -36.25 12.81 -20.34
C VAL A 385 -37.25 12.87 -19.18
N ASP A 386 -38.25 11.98 -19.15
CA ASP A 386 -39.27 11.97 -18.10
C ASP A 386 -39.85 10.57 -17.81
N ASN A 387 -40.43 10.40 -16.61
CA ASN A 387 -40.99 9.14 -16.12
C ASN A 387 -42.22 8.63 -16.90
N ALA A 388 -43.03 9.49 -17.50
CA ALA A 388 -44.19 9.07 -18.27
C ALA A 388 -43.77 8.46 -19.62
N THR A 389 -42.82 9.10 -20.30
CA THR A 389 -42.18 8.60 -21.52
C THR A 389 -41.44 7.28 -21.26
N LEU A 390 -40.65 7.21 -20.17
CA LEU A 390 -39.99 5.98 -19.72
C LEU A 390 -40.99 4.84 -19.45
N SER A 391 -42.07 5.11 -18.71
CA SER A 391 -43.11 4.12 -18.41
C SER A 391 -43.82 3.62 -19.68
N GLY A 392 -44.14 4.51 -20.61
CA GLY A 392 -44.73 4.16 -21.90
C GLY A 392 -43.85 3.22 -22.73
N LEU A 393 -42.55 3.49 -22.82
CA LEU A 393 -41.59 2.64 -23.54
C LEU A 393 -41.40 1.26 -22.89
N VAL A 394 -41.46 1.17 -21.56
CA VAL A 394 -41.44 -0.12 -20.83
C VAL A 394 -42.73 -0.92 -21.07
N LEU A 395 -43.89 -0.27 -21.15
CA LEU A 395 -45.15 -0.94 -21.52
C LEU A 395 -45.14 -1.40 -22.99
N GLU A 396 -44.57 -0.62 -23.91
CA GLU A 396 -44.39 -1.02 -25.31
C GLU A 396 -43.44 -2.23 -25.43
N PHE A 397 -42.32 -2.23 -24.67
CA PHE A 397 -41.41 -3.37 -24.56
C PHE A 397 -42.10 -4.66 -24.10
N ILE A 398 -42.87 -4.60 -23.01
CA ILE A 398 -43.64 -5.74 -22.49
C ILE A 398 -44.63 -6.24 -23.54
N THR A 399 -45.33 -5.32 -24.23
CA THR A 399 -46.29 -5.66 -25.29
C THR A 399 -45.59 -6.36 -26.48
N ILE A 400 -44.43 -5.86 -26.91
CA ILE A 400 -43.62 -6.49 -27.98
C ILE A 400 -43.13 -7.88 -27.56
N LEU A 401 -42.73 -8.08 -26.30
CA LEU A 401 -42.34 -9.40 -25.80
C LEU A 401 -43.50 -10.39 -25.78
N GLN A 402 -44.68 -9.96 -25.33
CA GLN A 402 -45.91 -10.79 -25.27
C GLN A 402 -46.52 -11.09 -26.65
N SER A 403 -46.24 -10.26 -27.66
CA SER A 403 -46.91 -10.33 -28.98
C SER A 403 -46.61 -11.56 -29.85
N ASN A 404 -45.65 -12.42 -29.50
CA ASN A 404 -45.33 -13.59 -30.34
C ASN A 404 -44.65 -14.75 -29.59
N SER A 405 -44.82 -15.98 -30.10
CA SER A 405 -44.69 -17.26 -29.38
C SER A 405 -43.28 -17.77 -29.05
N SER A 406 -42.22 -17.02 -29.37
CA SER A 406 -40.84 -17.44 -29.07
C SER A 406 -40.52 -17.35 -27.57
N ARG A 407 -40.02 -18.45 -26.99
CA ARG A 407 -39.79 -18.63 -25.54
C ARG A 407 -38.45 -18.11 -25.02
N THR A 408 -37.59 -17.54 -25.87
CA THR A 408 -36.28 -16.99 -25.46
C THR A 408 -36.22 -15.47 -25.60
N LEU A 409 -35.51 -14.83 -24.67
CA LEU A 409 -35.21 -13.40 -24.75
C LEU A 409 -34.16 -13.18 -25.84
N THR A 410 -34.43 -12.33 -26.82
CA THR A 410 -33.46 -11.98 -27.86
C THR A 410 -32.41 -11.01 -27.32
N ARG A 411 -31.18 -11.04 -27.86
CA ARG A 411 -30.07 -10.16 -27.46
C ARG A 411 -30.48 -8.68 -27.44
N GLU A 412 -31.31 -8.28 -28.38
CA GLU A 412 -31.85 -6.93 -28.57
C GLU A 412 -32.84 -6.53 -27.45
N ALA A 413 -33.46 -7.51 -26.77
CA ALA A 413 -34.27 -7.27 -25.58
C ALA A 413 -33.43 -7.11 -24.31
N SER A 414 -32.35 -7.88 -24.17
CA SER A 414 -31.35 -7.64 -23.12
C SER A 414 -30.70 -6.26 -23.28
N SER A 415 -30.45 -5.83 -24.52
CA SER A 415 -29.94 -4.48 -24.83
C SER A 415 -30.94 -3.36 -24.50
N PHE A 416 -32.26 -3.62 -24.52
CA PHE A 416 -33.25 -2.67 -24.01
C PHE A 416 -33.17 -2.54 -22.49
N LEU A 417 -33.06 -3.66 -21.78
CA LEU A 417 -33.00 -3.70 -20.32
C LEU A 417 -31.70 -3.10 -19.76
N ASP A 418 -30.56 -3.33 -20.43
CA ASP A 418 -29.27 -2.72 -20.08
C ASP A 418 -29.27 -1.20 -20.35
N ALA A 419 -29.91 -0.74 -21.45
CA ALA A 419 -30.12 0.68 -21.69
C ALA A 419 -31.06 1.32 -20.65
N LEU A 420 -32.16 0.64 -20.28
CA LEU A 420 -33.08 1.07 -19.23
C LEU A 420 -32.38 1.21 -17.88
N TYR A 421 -31.58 0.22 -17.51
CA TYR A 421 -30.80 0.23 -16.27
C TYR A 421 -29.82 1.40 -16.23
N LYS A 422 -29.09 1.64 -17.33
CA LYS A 422 -28.15 2.77 -17.45
C LYS A 422 -28.86 4.12 -17.38
N GLN A 423 -30.04 4.25 -17.99
CA GLN A 423 -30.78 5.51 -17.96
C GLN A 423 -31.42 5.80 -16.59
N LEU A 424 -31.89 4.77 -15.89
CA LEU A 424 -32.39 4.89 -14.51
C LEU A 424 -31.27 5.05 -13.47
N ALA A 425 -30.01 4.85 -13.86
CA ALA A 425 -28.83 5.10 -13.04
C ALA A 425 -28.22 6.50 -13.22
N ASP A 426 -28.71 7.30 -14.18
CA ASP A 426 -28.29 8.69 -14.38
C ASP A 426 -29.15 9.64 -13.51
N PRO A 427 -28.56 10.37 -12.54
CA PRO A 427 -29.32 11.28 -11.67
C PRO A 427 -29.94 12.47 -12.40
N SER A 428 -29.44 12.85 -13.59
CA SER A 428 -29.84 14.08 -14.29
C SER A 428 -31.25 14.03 -14.89
N VAL A 429 -31.86 12.84 -14.98
CA VAL A 429 -33.22 12.65 -15.52
C VAL A 429 -34.32 13.17 -14.57
N PHE A 430 -34.00 13.51 -13.31
CA PHE A 430 -35.02 13.77 -12.27
C PHE A 430 -34.83 15.04 -11.41
N GLU A 431 -34.85 16.24 -12.01
CA GLU A 431 -35.17 17.49 -11.28
C GLU A 431 -36.49 18.14 -11.75
N ALA A 432 -37.55 18.01 -10.94
CA ALA A 432 -38.77 18.79 -11.10
C ALA A 432 -39.50 19.06 -9.76
N ARG A 433 -39.08 20.14 -9.07
CA ARG A 433 -39.85 20.97 -8.10
C ARG A 433 -40.63 20.27 -6.95
N ALA A 434 -40.16 20.49 -5.72
CA ALA A 434 -40.95 20.31 -4.48
C ALA A 434 -42.10 21.36 -4.37
N PRO A 435 -43.09 21.27 -3.43
CA PRO A 435 -42.81 21.46 -1.99
C PRO A 435 -43.80 20.83 -0.95
N LEU A 436 -43.56 21.16 0.34
CA LEU A 436 -44.49 21.23 1.50
C LEU A 436 -44.88 19.99 2.37
N ARG A 437 -44.09 19.82 3.46
CA ARG A 437 -44.45 19.97 4.91
C ARG A 437 -45.32 18.93 5.69
N THR A 438 -44.98 18.83 6.99
CA THR A 438 -45.77 18.33 8.17
C THR A 438 -46.09 16.81 8.26
N SER A 439 -46.15 16.14 9.43
CA SER A 439 -45.73 16.48 10.82
C SER A 439 -45.73 15.30 11.83
N ARG A 440 -44.74 15.30 12.76
CA ARG A 440 -44.75 14.86 14.20
C ARG A 440 -45.21 13.45 14.68
N GLN A 441 -44.48 12.97 15.72
CA GLN A 441 -44.89 12.07 16.84
C GLN A 441 -45.19 10.58 16.50
N SER A 442 -45.02 9.59 17.40
CA SER A 442 -44.32 9.49 18.70
C SER A 442 -44.09 8.02 19.18
N SER A 443 -43.06 7.81 20.01
CA SER A 443 -42.94 6.82 21.13
C SER A 443 -42.93 5.28 20.94
N ASN A 444 -41.90 4.67 21.56
CA ASN A 444 -41.83 3.35 22.23
C ASN A 444 -41.91 2.06 21.37
N LYS A 445 -40.84 1.24 21.32
CA LYS A 445 -40.40 0.19 22.30
C LYS A 445 -41.38 -1.01 22.35
N SER A 446 -40.97 -2.28 22.23
CA SER A 446 -39.66 -2.91 22.54
C SER A 446 -39.38 -4.23 21.79
N SER A 447 -38.11 -4.69 21.85
CA SER A 447 -37.63 -6.10 21.85
C SER A 447 -38.11 -7.10 20.77
N GLN A 448 -37.20 -7.42 19.84
CA GLN A 448 -36.57 -8.76 19.61
C GLN A 448 -37.38 -10.05 19.90
N THR A 449 -37.31 -11.16 19.13
CA THR A 449 -36.83 -11.53 17.76
C THR A 449 -37.08 -13.06 17.62
N GLU A 450 -37.53 -13.61 16.48
CA GLU A 450 -37.08 -14.95 16.00
C GLU A 450 -37.57 -15.34 14.58
N LYS A 451 -37.20 -16.57 14.15
CA LYS A 451 -37.14 -17.09 12.77
C LYS A 451 -38.46 -17.15 11.99
N GLU A 452 -38.31 -17.21 10.66
CA GLU A 452 -39.39 -17.24 9.66
C GLU A 452 -40.10 -18.60 9.52
N PRO A 453 -41.40 -18.59 9.16
CA PRO A 453 -42.05 -19.73 8.53
C PRO A 453 -42.82 -19.37 7.23
N ALA A 454 -42.24 -19.77 6.09
CA ALA A 454 -42.87 -20.27 4.84
C ALA A 454 -44.00 -19.53 4.08
N HIS A 455 -44.72 -18.55 4.63
CA HIS A 455 -45.96 -18.02 4.02
C HIS A 455 -45.83 -16.69 3.24
N VAL A 456 -44.62 -16.14 3.11
CA VAL A 456 -44.39 -14.76 2.63
C VAL A 456 -44.58 -14.58 1.11
N LYS A 457 -44.26 -15.60 0.28
CA LYS A 457 -44.19 -15.46 -1.20
C LYS A 457 -45.48 -15.02 -1.89
N LEU A 458 -46.66 -15.22 -1.29
CA LEU A 458 -47.96 -14.81 -1.86
C LEU A 458 -48.37 -13.35 -1.53
N GLY A 459 -47.73 -12.72 -0.54
CA GLY A 459 -48.07 -11.34 -0.16
C GLY A 459 -47.53 -10.29 -1.14
N VAL A 460 -46.32 -10.50 -1.67
CA VAL A 460 -45.57 -9.48 -2.43
C VAL A 460 -46.30 -9.00 -3.69
N VAL A 461 -46.80 -9.92 -4.53
CA VAL A 461 -47.43 -9.54 -5.81
C VAL A 461 -48.78 -8.82 -5.60
N ALA A 462 -49.57 -9.24 -4.60
CA ALA A 462 -50.85 -8.61 -4.24
C ALA A 462 -50.69 -7.28 -3.46
N ARG A 463 -49.48 -7.01 -2.95
CA ARG A 463 -49.03 -5.73 -2.40
C ARG A 463 -48.59 -4.80 -3.54
N LEU A 464 -47.68 -5.26 -4.40
CA LEU A 464 -47.16 -4.53 -5.56
C LEU A 464 -48.30 -3.95 -6.43
N LYS A 465 -49.29 -4.77 -6.77
CA LYS A 465 -50.40 -4.39 -7.67
C LYS A 465 -51.39 -3.37 -7.07
N ARG A 466 -51.34 -3.10 -5.75
CA ARG A 466 -52.15 -2.05 -5.09
C ARG A 466 -51.34 -0.82 -4.72
N GLU A 467 -50.10 -1.01 -4.26
CA GLU A 467 -49.41 0.01 -3.47
C GLU A 467 -48.30 0.75 -4.22
N VAL A 468 -47.84 0.24 -5.39
CA VAL A 468 -46.83 0.92 -6.23
C VAL A 468 -47.27 2.32 -6.66
N GLY A 469 -48.53 2.49 -7.08
CA GLY A 469 -49.08 3.79 -7.49
C GLY A 469 -49.28 4.79 -6.33
N SER A 470 -49.03 4.36 -5.10
CA SER A 470 -49.15 5.15 -3.86
C SER A 470 -47.88 5.10 -3.00
N ALA A 471 -46.74 4.66 -3.55
CA ALA A 471 -45.49 4.55 -2.81
C ALA A 471 -44.98 5.96 -2.42
N PRO A 472 -44.88 6.30 -1.12
CA PRO A 472 -44.69 7.69 -0.68
C PRO A 472 -43.25 8.22 -0.83
N ASN A 473 -42.29 7.35 -1.20
CA ASN A 473 -40.90 7.73 -1.49
C ASN A 473 -40.16 6.61 -2.24
N ASN A 474 -39.06 6.97 -2.88
CA ASN A 474 -38.27 6.08 -3.74
C ASN A 474 -37.64 4.90 -2.97
N LYS A 475 -37.37 5.03 -1.66
CA LYS A 475 -36.81 3.93 -0.85
C LYS A 475 -37.86 2.84 -0.60
N THR A 476 -39.13 3.22 -0.43
CA THR A 476 -40.25 2.26 -0.38
C THR A 476 -40.49 1.59 -1.74
N LEU A 477 -40.43 2.36 -2.84
CA LEU A 477 -40.61 1.80 -4.19
C LEU A 477 -39.47 0.85 -4.60
N ALA A 478 -38.22 1.22 -4.33
CA ALA A 478 -37.06 0.36 -4.56
C ALA A 478 -37.13 -0.93 -3.75
N ALA A 479 -37.50 -0.86 -2.46
CA ALA A 479 -37.72 -2.04 -1.64
C ALA A 479 -38.85 -2.94 -2.19
N MET A 480 -39.96 -2.37 -2.66
CA MET A 480 -41.04 -3.14 -3.31
C MET A 480 -40.58 -3.85 -4.59
N ILE A 481 -39.72 -3.23 -5.39
CA ILE A 481 -39.14 -3.84 -6.61
C ILE A 481 -38.11 -4.91 -6.24
N GLN A 482 -37.34 -4.71 -5.17
CA GLN A 482 -36.35 -5.67 -4.66
C GLN A 482 -37.03 -6.91 -4.04
N ASP A 483 -38.10 -6.72 -3.26
CA ASP A 483 -39.01 -7.78 -2.80
C ASP A 483 -39.52 -8.62 -3.98
N PHE A 484 -39.97 -7.97 -5.05
CA PHE A 484 -40.48 -8.65 -6.25
C PHE A 484 -39.37 -9.48 -6.93
N GLY A 485 -38.19 -8.90 -7.12
CA GLY A 485 -37.02 -9.59 -7.68
C GLY A 485 -36.60 -10.81 -6.87
N GLN A 486 -36.62 -10.73 -5.54
CA GLN A 486 -36.33 -11.88 -4.65
C GLN A 486 -37.39 -12.98 -4.75
N VAL A 487 -38.67 -12.64 -4.97
CA VAL A 487 -39.73 -13.63 -5.20
C VAL A 487 -39.61 -14.27 -6.59
N THR A 488 -39.21 -13.54 -7.63
CA THR A 488 -39.09 -14.08 -9.01
C THR A 488 -37.83 -14.92 -9.23
N ASN A 489 -36.71 -14.63 -8.56
CA ASN A 489 -35.45 -15.32 -8.80
C ASN A 489 -35.37 -16.74 -8.21
N ASN A 490 -36.45 -17.25 -7.61
CA ASN A 490 -36.43 -18.53 -6.91
C ASN A 490 -37.57 -19.47 -7.34
N SER A 491 -37.61 -19.72 -8.66
CA SER A 491 -38.28 -20.87 -9.30
C SER A 491 -37.70 -21.13 -10.70
N ALA A 492 -36.85 -22.15 -10.85
CA ALA A 492 -36.58 -22.75 -12.16
C ALA A 492 -37.91 -23.25 -12.77
N GLY A 493 -38.10 -23.02 -14.07
CA GLY A 493 -39.45 -22.87 -14.64
C GLY A 493 -40.37 -24.10 -14.52
N ARG A 494 -41.46 -23.97 -13.75
CA ARG A 494 -42.69 -24.77 -13.82
C ARG A 494 -43.92 -23.97 -13.34
N THR A 495 -45.10 -24.42 -13.75
CA THR A 495 -46.35 -23.65 -13.77
C THR A 495 -46.97 -23.38 -12.38
N ILE A 496 -47.56 -22.20 -12.17
CA ILE A 496 -48.35 -21.86 -10.98
C ILE A 496 -49.85 -21.95 -11.28
N SER A 497 -50.64 -22.53 -10.37
CA SER A 497 -52.12 -22.55 -10.45
C SER A 497 -52.79 -22.44 -9.07
N LYS A 498 -54.12 -22.23 -9.07
CA LYS A 498 -54.95 -21.72 -7.95
C LYS A 498 -54.93 -22.60 -6.67
N ALA A 499 -54.67 -22.00 -5.51
CA ALA A 499 -55.36 -22.26 -4.22
C ALA A 499 -55.04 -21.15 -3.18
N VAL A 500 -55.88 -20.99 -2.14
CA VAL A 500 -55.76 -19.97 -1.06
C VAL A 500 -56.27 -20.55 0.27
N THR A 501 -55.90 -19.93 1.41
CA THR A 501 -56.43 -20.03 2.80
C THR A 501 -55.68 -20.93 3.80
N GLY A 502 -55.49 -20.47 5.05
CA GLY A 502 -55.00 -21.31 6.17
C GLY A 502 -54.07 -20.64 7.22
N LEU A 503 -54.64 -19.94 8.21
CA LEU A 503 -54.03 -19.46 9.48
C LEU A 503 -53.21 -20.55 10.25
N ARG A 504 -52.18 -20.33 11.12
CA ARG A 504 -52.07 -19.43 12.32
C ARG A 504 -50.69 -19.59 13.06
N THR A 505 -50.09 -18.50 13.62
CA THR A 505 -49.33 -18.33 14.94
C THR A 505 -48.33 -19.39 15.52
N LYS A 506 -47.21 -19.15 16.26
CA LYS A 506 -46.47 -17.97 16.86
C LYS A 506 -45.12 -18.40 17.55
N ALA A 507 -44.19 -17.43 17.86
CA ALA A 507 -43.18 -17.38 18.99
C ALA A 507 -41.88 -18.27 18.99
N LEU A 508 -40.70 -17.99 19.65
CA LEU A 508 -40.07 -16.82 20.38
C LEU A 508 -38.56 -17.03 20.84
N THR A 509 -37.60 -16.15 20.42
CA THR A 509 -36.42 -15.52 21.16
C THR A 509 -35.23 -16.28 21.85
N PRO A 510 -34.01 -15.65 22.07
CA PRO A 510 -33.05 -14.94 21.16
C PRO A 510 -31.51 -15.06 21.57
N HIS A 511 -30.54 -14.39 20.89
CA HIS A 511 -29.37 -13.63 21.48
C HIS A 511 -28.40 -12.96 20.45
N MET A 512 -27.31 -12.28 20.89
CA MET A 512 -26.42 -11.33 20.17
C MET A 512 -24.90 -11.66 20.39
N SER A 513 -23.83 -10.87 20.11
CA SER A 513 -23.57 -9.42 19.80
C SER A 513 -22.14 -9.16 19.20
N SER A 514 -21.83 -7.93 18.74
CA SER A 514 -20.51 -7.48 18.21
C SER A 514 -20.23 -5.98 18.46
N ASN A 515 -18.96 -5.52 18.41
CA ASN A 515 -18.58 -4.07 18.51
C ASN A 515 -17.17 -3.78 17.94
N ALA A 516 -17.08 -3.12 16.77
CA ALA A 516 -15.80 -2.60 16.23
C ALA A 516 -15.92 -1.49 15.15
N SER A 517 -17.13 -1.21 14.64
CA SER A 517 -17.35 -0.43 13.40
C SER A 517 -17.83 1.02 13.61
N VAL A 518 -17.83 1.53 14.85
CA VAL A 518 -18.57 2.74 15.22
C VAL A 518 -17.74 4.02 15.04
N SER A 519 -16.44 3.99 15.34
CA SER A 519 -15.55 5.17 15.30
C SER A 519 -15.34 5.71 13.88
N SER A 520 -15.02 4.85 12.92
CA SER A 520 -14.83 5.21 11.51
C SER A 520 -16.10 5.79 10.87
N LEU A 521 -17.25 5.20 11.16
CA LEU A 521 -18.55 5.74 10.76
C LEU A 521 -18.81 7.11 11.38
N GLN A 522 -18.41 7.35 12.64
CA GLN A 522 -18.63 8.64 13.30
C GLN A 522 -17.78 9.77 12.69
N ALA A 523 -16.53 9.46 12.28
CA ALA A 523 -15.67 10.41 11.56
C ALA A 523 -16.24 10.79 10.19
N GLU A 524 -16.61 9.81 9.36
CA GLU A 524 -17.19 10.06 8.03
C GLU A 524 -18.57 10.73 8.13
N VAL A 525 -19.39 10.40 9.14
CA VAL A 525 -20.64 11.13 9.42
C VAL A 525 -20.39 12.59 9.77
N ASN A 526 -19.35 12.92 10.54
CA ASN A 526 -19.01 14.30 10.87
C ASN A 526 -18.53 15.08 9.63
N ARG A 527 -17.69 14.47 8.78
CA ARG A 527 -17.27 15.04 7.48
C ARG A 527 -18.47 15.30 6.57
N LEU A 528 -19.32 14.30 6.35
CA LEU A 528 -20.53 14.42 5.52
C LEU A 528 -21.51 15.46 6.06
N ARG A 529 -21.52 15.72 7.38
CA ARG A 529 -22.30 16.79 8.00
C ARG A 529 -21.81 18.17 7.60
N LEU A 530 -20.50 18.40 7.66
CA LEU A 530 -19.86 19.66 7.26
C LEU A 530 -20.00 19.91 5.75
N GLU A 531 -19.85 18.86 4.93
CA GLU A 531 -20.12 18.94 3.49
C GLU A 531 -21.60 19.28 3.22
N LEU A 532 -22.56 18.64 3.91
CA LEU A 532 -23.99 18.95 3.80
C LEU A 532 -24.36 20.37 4.28
N GLU A 533 -23.71 20.88 5.33
CA GLU A 533 -23.91 22.24 5.83
C GLU A 533 -23.39 23.28 4.81
N SER A 534 -22.22 23.04 4.19
CA SER A 534 -21.69 23.89 3.11
C SER A 534 -22.59 23.92 1.87
N HIS A 535 -23.29 22.82 1.57
CA HIS A 535 -24.24 22.74 0.46
C HIS A 535 -25.57 23.46 0.70
N GLN A 536 -25.89 23.84 1.95
CA GLN A 536 -27.14 24.54 2.27
C GLN A 536 -27.02 26.07 2.10
N THR A 537 -25.81 26.63 2.11
CA THR A 537 -25.52 28.05 1.85
C THR A 537 -25.58 28.41 0.36
N LYS A 538 -26.77 28.31 -0.27
CA LYS A 538 -27.05 28.89 -1.61
C LYS A 538 -27.20 30.41 -1.55
N ALA A 539 -26.13 31.11 -1.18
CA ALA A 539 -26.03 32.58 -1.23
C ALA A 539 -24.56 33.02 -1.37
N GLY A 540 -24.18 33.53 -2.55
CA GLY A 540 -22.92 34.27 -2.75
C GLY A 540 -21.64 33.44 -2.80
N THR A 541 -21.58 32.39 -3.64
CA THR A 541 -20.33 31.65 -3.89
C THR A 541 -19.42 32.42 -4.85
N GLU A 542 -18.32 33.01 -4.38
CA GLU A 542 -17.35 33.68 -5.26
C GLU A 542 -16.49 32.65 -6.02
N PRO A 543 -16.41 32.70 -7.36
CA PRO A 543 -15.71 31.69 -8.15
C PRO A 543 -14.21 31.98 -8.27
N ILE A 544 -13.39 31.10 -7.69
CA ILE A 544 -11.92 31.18 -7.66
C ILE A 544 -11.30 30.22 -8.69
N THR A 545 -10.10 30.50 -9.20
CA THR A 545 -9.38 29.54 -10.08
C THR A 545 -8.76 28.40 -9.28
N VAL A 546 -8.55 27.22 -9.88
CA VAL A 546 -7.90 26.07 -9.19
C VAL A 546 -6.50 26.45 -8.68
N GLY A 547 -5.73 27.24 -9.44
CA GLY A 547 -4.43 27.76 -9.01
C GLY A 547 -4.55 28.65 -7.76
N ASN A 548 -5.44 29.64 -7.77
CA ASN A 548 -5.64 30.51 -6.61
C ASN A 548 -6.28 29.80 -5.41
N TYR A 549 -7.05 28.73 -5.63
CA TYR A 549 -7.53 27.85 -4.54
C TYR A 549 -6.35 27.12 -3.86
N LEU A 550 -5.43 26.58 -4.65
CA LEU A 550 -4.22 25.92 -4.14
C LEU A 550 -3.33 26.91 -3.38
N LEU A 551 -3.10 28.12 -3.92
CA LEU A 551 -2.34 29.17 -3.24
C LEU A 551 -3.03 29.66 -1.96
N ALA A 552 -4.36 29.83 -1.96
CA ALA A 552 -5.12 30.16 -0.76
C ALA A 552 -5.01 29.06 0.32
N ARG A 553 -5.02 27.77 -0.06
CA ARG A 553 -4.78 26.66 0.89
C ARG A 553 -3.35 26.65 1.43
N LEU A 554 -2.33 26.89 0.59
CA LEU A 554 -0.94 27.00 1.05
C LEU A 554 -0.76 28.18 2.01
N ALA A 555 -1.37 29.33 1.74
CA ALA A 555 -1.34 30.49 2.64
C ALA A 555 -2.10 30.24 3.96
N GLN A 556 -3.20 29.47 3.95
CA GLN A 556 -3.84 28.98 5.17
C GLN A 556 -2.93 28.03 5.97
N LEU A 557 -2.05 27.29 5.30
CA LEU A 557 -0.95 26.53 5.91
C LEU A 557 0.31 27.40 6.17
N SER A 558 0.14 28.72 6.29
CA SER A 558 1.19 29.71 6.61
C SER A 558 2.39 29.73 5.64
N VAL A 559 2.26 29.15 4.45
CA VAL A 559 3.29 29.21 3.41
C VAL A 559 3.41 30.64 2.90
N THR A 560 4.65 31.11 2.77
CA THR A 560 5.01 32.46 2.27
C THR A 560 6.09 32.41 1.19
N LYS A 561 6.57 31.20 0.87
CA LYS A 561 7.66 30.93 -0.08
C LYS A 561 7.28 29.71 -0.90
N LEU A 562 7.30 29.87 -2.22
CA LEU A 562 7.23 28.75 -3.15
C LEU A 562 8.63 28.53 -3.74
N PHE A 563 9.18 27.35 -3.51
CA PHE A 563 10.47 26.93 -4.05
C PHE A 563 10.27 26.27 -5.42
N GLY A 564 11.27 26.29 -6.29
CA GLY A 564 11.16 25.65 -7.60
C GLY A 564 11.97 26.29 -8.72
N VAL A 565 11.69 25.81 -9.94
CA VAL A 565 12.29 26.28 -11.20
C VAL A 565 11.17 26.51 -12.22
N PRO A 566 11.20 27.59 -13.02
CA PRO A 566 10.18 27.85 -14.03
C PRO A 566 10.33 26.92 -15.24
N GLY A 567 9.20 26.52 -15.83
CA GLY A 567 9.15 25.79 -17.08
C GLY A 567 7.80 25.98 -17.78
N ASP A 568 7.73 25.70 -19.07
CA ASP A 568 6.58 26.02 -19.93
C ASP A 568 5.23 25.48 -19.41
N PHE A 569 5.22 24.30 -18.78
CA PHE A 569 4.03 23.71 -18.17
C PHE A 569 3.64 24.30 -16.80
N ASN A 570 4.43 25.22 -16.22
CA ASN A 570 4.12 25.88 -14.95
C ASN A 570 4.06 27.43 -14.98
N LEU A 571 4.50 28.10 -16.07
CA LEU A 571 4.53 29.57 -16.16
C LEU A 571 3.18 30.23 -15.81
N GLY A 572 2.08 29.77 -16.40
CA GLY A 572 0.74 30.33 -16.12
C GLY A 572 0.21 30.11 -14.70
N PHE A 573 0.88 29.25 -13.90
CA PHE A 573 0.63 29.16 -12.47
C PHE A 573 1.60 30.05 -11.67
N LEU A 574 2.85 30.22 -12.13
CA LEU A 574 3.78 31.20 -11.57
C LEU A 574 3.26 32.65 -11.67
N ASP A 575 2.57 33.01 -12.75
CA ASP A 575 1.88 34.30 -12.86
C ASP A 575 0.93 34.52 -11.65
N MET A 576 0.19 33.48 -11.24
CA MET A 576 -0.69 33.54 -10.06
C MET A 576 0.08 33.56 -8.73
N VAL A 577 1.34 33.09 -8.70
CA VAL A 577 2.21 33.13 -7.51
C VAL A 577 2.73 34.54 -7.30
N GLU A 578 3.25 35.18 -8.35
CA GLU A 578 3.73 36.57 -8.32
C GLU A 578 2.59 37.55 -7.99
N ASP A 579 1.37 37.30 -8.48
CA ASP A 579 0.15 38.04 -8.11
C ASP A 579 -0.35 37.77 -6.66
N HIS A 580 0.18 36.77 -5.96
CA HIS A 580 -0.37 36.34 -4.67
C HIS A 580 0.14 37.20 -3.49
N PRO A 581 -0.73 37.87 -2.70
CA PRO A 581 -0.33 38.91 -1.74
C PRO A 581 0.44 38.40 -0.50
N THR A 582 0.73 37.11 -0.40
CA THR A 582 1.39 36.48 0.77
C THR A 582 2.40 35.37 0.42
N ILE A 583 2.41 34.87 -0.82
CA ILE A 583 3.33 33.80 -1.24
C ILE A 583 4.27 34.42 -2.28
N ASP A 584 5.57 34.29 -2.04
CA ASP A 584 6.62 34.92 -2.84
C ASP A 584 7.49 33.82 -3.47
N TRP A 585 7.91 34.04 -4.72
CA TRP A 585 8.59 33.04 -5.54
C TRP A 585 10.10 33.05 -5.27
N VAL A 586 10.64 31.88 -4.91
CA VAL A 586 12.06 31.79 -4.53
C VAL A 586 12.97 31.65 -5.75
N GLY A 587 12.55 30.93 -6.80
CA GLY A 587 13.30 30.80 -8.07
C GLY A 587 14.70 30.20 -7.92
N ASN A 588 14.78 28.94 -7.47
CA ASN A 588 16.01 28.22 -7.17
C ASN A 588 16.90 27.97 -8.39
N CYS A 589 18.16 27.57 -8.17
CA CYS A 589 19.10 27.32 -9.27
C CYS A 589 18.92 25.94 -9.95
N ASN A 590 18.30 24.98 -9.27
CA ASN A 590 17.81 23.71 -9.84
C ASN A 590 16.73 23.08 -8.93
N GLU A 591 15.99 22.10 -9.43
CA GLU A 591 14.86 21.47 -8.73
C GLU A 591 15.27 20.57 -7.55
N LEU A 592 16.48 20.02 -7.54
CA LEU A 592 17.00 19.24 -6.41
C LEU A 592 17.24 20.16 -5.19
N ASN A 593 17.94 21.28 -5.42
CA ASN A 593 18.15 22.32 -4.43
C ASN A 593 16.82 22.94 -3.97
N ALA A 594 15.85 23.09 -4.88
CA ALA A 594 14.51 23.56 -4.54
C ALA A 594 13.76 22.60 -3.60
N ALA A 595 13.85 21.28 -3.86
CA ALA A 595 13.26 20.26 -2.98
C ALA A 595 13.91 20.25 -1.60
N TYR A 596 15.25 20.38 -1.54
CA TYR A 596 15.97 20.56 -0.28
C TYR A 596 15.57 21.86 0.45
N ALA A 597 15.39 22.96 -0.26
CA ALA A 597 14.93 24.22 0.33
C ALA A 597 13.50 24.12 0.88
N ALA A 598 12.60 23.41 0.19
CA ALA A 598 11.26 23.13 0.71
C ALA A 598 11.29 22.26 1.99
N ASP A 599 12.17 21.24 2.04
CA ASP A 599 12.42 20.42 3.25
C ASP A 599 12.94 21.29 4.42
N GLY A 600 14.04 22.03 4.22
CA GLY A 600 14.62 22.91 5.25
C GLY A 600 13.65 24.00 5.76
N TYR A 601 12.82 24.56 4.88
CA TYR A 601 11.76 25.50 5.26
C TYR A 601 10.71 24.83 6.15
N ALA A 602 10.26 23.62 5.80
CA ALA A 602 9.28 22.86 6.58
C ALA A 602 9.77 22.46 7.97
N ARG A 603 11.08 22.18 8.14
CA ARG A 603 11.66 21.83 9.46
C ARG A 603 11.76 23.00 10.43
N VAL A 604 11.89 24.23 9.92
CA VAL A 604 12.06 25.44 10.75
C VAL A 604 10.75 26.19 10.91
N LYS A 605 9.87 26.21 9.88
CA LYS A 605 8.60 26.91 9.94
C LYS A 605 7.50 26.03 10.54
N GLU A 606 7.48 25.97 11.87
CA GLU A 606 6.46 25.26 12.64
C GLU A 606 5.03 25.65 12.20
N HIS A 607 4.14 24.65 12.20
CA HIS A 607 2.79 24.71 11.63
C HIS A 607 2.67 25.15 10.16
N SER A 608 3.76 25.12 9.36
CA SER A 608 3.71 25.28 7.90
C SER A 608 4.00 23.99 7.12
N VAL A 609 4.28 24.10 5.83
CA VAL A 609 4.71 23.02 4.92
C VAL A 609 5.77 23.55 3.97
N GLY A 610 6.62 22.66 3.45
CA GLY A 610 7.43 22.97 2.28
C GLY A 610 6.55 23.02 1.04
N ALA A 611 6.74 23.99 0.16
CA ALA A 611 6.01 24.07 -1.10
C ALA A 611 7.01 24.15 -2.26
N LEU A 612 6.94 23.17 -3.17
CA LEU A 612 7.81 23.02 -4.33
C LEU A 612 6.99 23.04 -5.61
N LEU A 613 7.43 23.79 -6.62
CA LEU A 613 6.89 23.80 -7.97
C LEU A 613 7.97 23.39 -8.99
N THR A 614 7.69 22.35 -9.78
CA THR A 614 8.56 21.92 -10.89
C THR A 614 7.80 21.93 -12.22
N THR A 615 8.52 21.82 -13.33
CA THR A 615 7.93 21.45 -14.63
C THR A 615 7.87 19.93 -14.80
N PHE A 616 7.03 19.49 -15.73
CA PHE A 616 6.81 18.09 -16.09
C PHE A 616 8.11 17.39 -16.52
N GLY A 617 8.24 16.10 -16.18
CA GLY A 617 9.34 15.23 -16.57
C GLY A 617 10.70 15.63 -15.99
N VAL A 618 11.35 16.64 -16.59
CA VAL A 618 12.74 16.99 -16.25
C VAL A 618 12.88 17.58 -14.85
N GLY A 619 11.94 18.42 -14.42
CA GLY A 619 12.02 19.08 -13.12
C GLY A 619 11.60 18.16 -11.97
N GLU A 620 10.48 17.47 -12.12
CA GLU A 620 9.97 16.54 -11.10
C GLU A 620 10.92 15.34 -10.84
N LEU A 621 11.57 14.80 -11.88
CA LEU A 621 12.58 13.76 -11.71
C LEU A 621 13.88 14.29 -11.09
N SER A 622 14.22 15.57 -11.29
CA SER A 622 15.39 16.20 -10.66
C SER A 622 15.15 16.48 -9.17
N ALA A 623 13.91 16.84 -8.79
CA ALA A 623 13.49 17.02 -7.40
C ALA A 623 13.41 15.71 -6.59
N ILE A 624 13.30 14.55 -7.25
CA ILE A 624 12.81 13.31 -6.62
C ILE A 624 13.67 12.83 -5.44
N ASN A 625 14.98 13.09 -5.43
CA ASN A 625 15.86 12.76 -4.29
C ASN A 625 15.60 13.63 -3.05
N GLY A 626 15.26 14.91 -3.23
CA GLY A 626 14.83 15.78 -2.13
C GLY A 626 13.47 15.37 -1.58
N ILE A 627 12.54 14.95 -2.45
CA ILE A 627 11.24 14.41 -2.04
C ILE A 627 11.39 13.06 -1.31
N ALA A 628 12.27 12.16 -1.77
CA ALA A 628 12.58 10.90 -1.08
C ALA A 628 13.23 11.13 0.30
N GLY A 629 14.07 12.16 0.42
CA GLY A 629 14.62 12.61 1.70
C GLY A 629 13.56 13.13 2.66
N ALA A 630 12.68 14.03 2.19
CA ALA A 630 11.53 14.53 2.95
C ALA A 630 10.57 13.40 3.35
N PHE A 631 10.36 12.41 2.48
CA PHE A 631 9.56 11.21 2.79
C PHE A 631 10.17 10.41 3.92
N SER A 632 11.46 10.10 3.83
CA SER A 632 12.18 9.30 4.82
C SER A 632 12.17 9.98 6.20
N GLU A 633 12.52 11.26 6.22
CA GLU A 633 12.69 12.09 7.44
C GLU A 633 11.39 12.57 8.09
N MET A 634 10.24 12.17 7.56
CA MET A 634 8.89 12.59 7.95
C MET A 634 8.68 14.13 7.89
N VAL A 635 8.89 14.71 6.71
CA VAL A 635 8.77 16.16 6.48
C VAL A 635 7.60 16.47 5.52
N PRO A 636 6.68 17.38 5.88
CA PRO A 636 5.53 17.73 5.03
C PRO A 636 5.95 18.68 3.90
N VAL A 637 6.14 18.13 2.69
CA VAL A 637 6.48 18.89 1.47
C VAL A 637 5.46 18.64 0.36
N VAL A 638 4.80 19.70 -0.09
CA VAL A 638 3.85 19.68 -1.21
C VAL A 638 4.63 19.88 -2.51
N HIS A 639 4.74 18.83 -3.31
CA HIS A 639 5.35 18.87 -4.65
C HIS A 639 4.27 19.07 -5.70
N ILE A 640 4.23 20.26 -6.29
CA ILE A 640 3.37 20.61 -7.41
C ILE A 640 4.19 20.44 -8.70
N ALA A 641 3.67 19.66 -9.65
CA ALA A 641 4.18 19.60 -11.00
C ALA A 641 3.20 20.32 -11.93
N GLY A 642 3.68 21.35 -12.64
CA GLY A 642 2.94 21.88 -13.79
C GLY A 642 3.04 20.88 -14.94
N VAL A 643 1.89 20.36 -15.40
CA VAL A 643 1.85 19.28 -16.39
C VAL A 643 1.13 19.70 -17.69
N PRO A 644 1.37 19.04 -18.83
CA PRO A 644 0.67 19.30 -20.09
C PRO A 644 -0.85 19.32 -19.91
N SER A 645 -1.53 20.13 -20.74
CA SER A 645 -2.99 20.28 -20.64
C SER A 645 -3.71 18.94 -20.76
N VAL A 646 -4.90 18.85 -20.15
CA VAL A 646 -5.70 17.62 -20.13
C VAL A 646 -5.95 17.07 -21.55
N ASP A 647 -6.12 17.94 -22.54
CA ASP A 647 -6.36 17.52 -23.93
C ASP A 647 -5.09 17.14 -24.69
N GLN A 648 -3.92 17.69 -24.32
CA GLN A 648 -2.62 17.13 -24.74
C GLN A 648 -2.42 15.73 -24.16
N GLN A 649 -2.65 15.53 -22.85
CA GLN A 649 -2.52 14.20 -22.23
C GLN A 649 -3.45 13.14 -22.85
N LYS A 650 -4.68 13.52 -23.23
CA LYS A 650 -5.62 12.66 -23.96
C LYS A 650 -5.17 12.32 -25.38
N SER A 651 -4.72 13.32 -26.14
CA SER A 651 -4.31 13.16 -27.54
C SER A 651 -2.93 12.52 -27.72
N LYS A 652 -2.13 12.47 -26.65
CA LYS A 652 -0.80 11.85 -26.58
C LYS A 652 0.19 12.29 -27.68
N PRO A 653 0.33 13.60 -27.98
CA PRO A 653 1.35 14.07 -28.91
C PRO A 653 2.75 13.83 -28.34
N LEU A 654 3.74 13.72 -29.20
CA LEU A 654 5.14 13.60 -28.81
C LEU A 654 5.66 14.98 -28.40
N LEU A 655 5.44 15.34 -27.12
CA LEU A 655 5.95 16.59 -26.53
C LEU A 655 7.37 16.41 -26.00
N HIS A 656 8.10 17.52 -25.92
CA HIS A 656 9.29 17.65 -25.09
C HIS A 656 8.95 17.36 -23.62
N HIS A 657 9.96 16.99 -22.83
CA HIS A 657 9.83 16.51 -21.45
C HIS A 657 8.93 15.25 -21.28
N THR A 658 8.60 14.52 -22.35
CA THR A 658 8.02 13.17 -22.28
C THR A 658 9.08 12.09 -22.53
N LEU A 659 8.74 10.82 -22.27
CA LEU A 659 9.53 9.66 -22.69
C LEU A 659 9.40 9.33 -24.21
N GLY A 660 8.70 10.16 -24.99
CA GLY A 660 8.49 9.96 -26.44
C GLY A 660 7.52 8.84 -26.83
N ASP A 661 6.91 8.15 -25.86
CA ASP A 661 6.12 6.91 -26.06
C ASP A 661 4.63 7.02 -25.70
N GLY A 662 4.14 8.24 -25.39
CA GLY A 662 2.75 8.50 -25.04
C GLY A 662 2.34 8.12 -23.60
N ARG A 663 3.30 7.84 -22.70
CA ARG A 663 3.06 7.68 -21.25
C ARG A 663 3.20 9.02 -20.50
N PHE A 664 2.11 9.77 -20.41
CA PHE A 664 2.03 11.00 -19.62
C PHE A 664 1.89 10.74 -18.10
N ASP A 665 1.60 9.50 -17.72
CA ASP A 665 1.44 9.02 -16.34
C ASP A 665 2.74 8.47 -15.72
N ALA A 666 3.85 8.49 -16.46
CA ALA A 666 5.11 7.86 -16.05
C ALA A 666 5.73 8.50 -14.79
N TYR A 667 5.71 9.83 -14.70
CA TYR A 667 6.37 10.57 -13.61
C TYR A 667 5.50 10.62 -12.35
N PHE A 668 4.17 10.77 -12.52
CA PHE A 668 3.18 10.59 -11.45
C PHE A 668 3.41 9.27 -10.68
N LYS A 669 3.58 8.17 -11.42
CA LYS A 669 3.88 6.83 -10.88
C LYS A 669 5.30 6.67 -10.31
N ALA A 670 6.27 7.47 -10.76
CA ALA A 670 7.59 7.50 -10.12
C ALA A 670 7.50 8.17 -8.74
N SER A 671 6.78 9.30 -8.65
CA SER A 671 6.52 10.03 -7.41
C SER A 671 5.68 9.22 -6.40
N GLU A 672 4.88 8.24 -6.85
CA GLU A 672 4.09 7.34 -5.99
C GLU A 672 4.96 6.55 -4.99
N GLN A 673 6.23 6.29 -5.35
CA GLN A 673 7.17 5.58 -4.46
C GLN A 673 7.75 6.46 -3.35
N PHE A 674 7.55 7.78 -3.42
CA PHE A 674 8.19 8.78 -2.55
C PHE A 674 7.20 9.82 -1.98
N THR A 675 5.90 9.60 -2.13
CA THR A 675 4.85 10.49 -1.58
C THR A 675 3.74 9.67 -0.95
N ILE A 676 3.17 10.15 0.16
CA ILE A 676 2.14 9.39 0.90
C ILE A 676 0.76 9.46 0.23
N SER A 677 0.56 10.47 -0.60
CA SER A 677 -0.71 10.81 -1.21
C SER A 677 -0.48 11.67 -2.46
N GLN A 678 -1.34 11.50 -3.45
CA GLN A 678 -1.23 12.17 -4.75
C GLN A 678 -2.58 12.66 -5.26
N ALA A 679 -2.58 13.73 -6.05
CA ALA A 679 -3.73 14.24 -6.79
C ALA A 679 -3.35 14.52 -8.26
N ASN A 680 -4.21 14.11 -9.19
CA ASN A 680 -4.11 14.48 -10.60
C ASN A 680 -5.32 15.34 -10.98
N LEU A 681 -5.12 16.65 -11.10
CA LEU A 681 -6.21 17.63 -11.20
C LEU A 681 -6.75 17.71 -12.63
N ILE A 682 -7.39 16.63 -13.11
CA ILE A 682 -7.98 16.53 -14.47
C ILE A 682 -9.47 16.92 -14.53
N ASP A 683 -10.14 16.97 -13.38
CA ASP A 683 -11.56 17.34 -13.24
C ASP A 683 -11.69 18.54 -12.28
N LYS A 684 -12.45 19.55 -12.71
CA LYS A 684 -12.72 20.77 -11.94
C LYS A 684 -13.62 20.50 -10.74
N ASP A 685 -14.55 19.55 -10.84
CA ASP A 685 -15.61 19.37 -9.85
C ASP A 685 -15.10 18.57 -8.63
N THR A 686 -14.00 17.82 -8.78
CA THR A 686 -13.26 17.19 -7.66
C THR A 686 -12.04 17.97 -7.19
N ALA A 687 -11.48 18.88 -8.00
CA ALA A 687 -10.19 19.54 -7.74
C ALA A 687 -10.04 20.15 -6.33
N ALA A 688 -11.07 20.85 -5.84
CA ALA A 688 -11.07 21.45 -4.52
C ALA A 688 -10.96 20.40 -3.39
N ALA A 689 -11.66 19.27 -3.53
CA ALA A 689 -11.65 18.19 -2.55
C ALA A 689 -10.34 17.39 -2.60
N GLU A 690 -9.77 17.18 -3.79
CA GLU A 690 -8.48 16.50 -3.96
C GLU A 690 -7.31 17.32 -3.41
N ILE A 691 -7.31 18.65 -3.63
CA ILE A 691 -6.35 19.57 -3.00
C ILE A 691 -6.48 19.53 -1.47
N ASP A 692 -7.71 19.64 -0.94
CA ASP A 692 -7.94 19.55 0.51
C ASP A 692 -7.43 18.23 1.11
N ARG A 693 -7.69 17.11 0.41
CA ARG A 693 -7.30 15.76 0.83
C ARG A 693 -5.78 15.63 0.91
N VAL A 694 -5.05 15.86 -0.18
CA VAL A 694 -3.58 15.68 -0.17
C VAL A 694 -2.88 16.65 0.77
N LEU A 695 -3.38 17.88 0.93
CA LEU A 695 -2.82 18.82 1.90
C LEU A 695 -3.09 18.40 3.35
N THR A 696 -4.24 17.75 3.63
CA THR A 696 -4.53 17.16 4.95
C THR A 696 -3.65 15.94 5.21
N ASP A 697 -3.48 15.05 4.21
CA ASP A 697 -2.59 13.89 4.30
C ASP A 697 -1.14 14.34 4.60
N CYS A 698 -0.67 15.37 3.91
CA CYS A 698 0.66 15.97 4.09
C CYS A 698 0.91 16.42 5.55
N ILE A 699 0.00 17.23 6.11
CA ILE A 699 0.18 17.86 7.43
C ILE A 699 -0.11 16.94 8.62
N THR A 700 -0.97 15.93 8.45
CA THR A 700 -1.32 14.98 9.54
C THR A 700 -0.33 13.82 9.62
N LEU A 701 0.10 13.29 8.48
CA LEU A 701 1.04 12.17 8.41
C LEU A 701 2.51 12.60 8.40
N ALA A 702 2.79 13.91 8.28
CA ALA A 702 4.13 14.48 8.16
C ALA A 702 4.94 13.83 7.03
N ARG A 703 4.41 13.87 5.80
CA ARG A 703 5.03 13.27 4.60
C ARG A 703 4.83 14.17 3.39
N PRO A 704 5.67 14.06 2.35
CA PRO A 704 5.44 14.76 1.10
C PRO A 704 4.26 14.18 0.31
N VAL A 705 3.65 15.04 -0.49
CA VAL A 705 2.50 14.74 -1.37
C VAL A 705 2.70 15.35 -2.74
N TYR A 706 2.13 14.74 -3.77
CA TYR A 706 2.31 15.16 -5.17
C TYR A 706 1.01 15.68 -5.79
N ILE A 707 1.08 16.81 -6.51
CA ILE A 707 -0.04 17.42 -7.24
C ILE A 707 0.36 17.64 -8.69
N ALA A 708 -0.21 16.85 -9.61
CA ALA A 708 -0.19 17.19 -11.03
C ALA A 708 -1.25 18.26 -11.31
N LEU A 709 -0.81 19.44 -11.76
CA LEU A 709 -1.63 20.59 -12.10
C LEU A 709 -1.54 20.87 -13.62
N PRO A 710 -2.54 20.43 -14.42
CA PRO A 710 -2.55 20.70 -15.86
C PRO A 710 -2.67 22.19 -16.17
N THR A 711 -1.90 22.69 -17.13
CA THR A 711 -1.86 24.11 -17.52
C THR A 711 -3.24 24.75 -17.74
N ASN A 712 -4.18 24.03 -18.37
CA ASN A 712 -5.54 24.52 -18.61
C ASN A 712 -6.46 24.46 -17.38
N ILE A 713 -6.17 23.57 -16.42
CA ILE A 713 -6.99 23.41 -15.21
C ILE A 713 -6.64 24.48 -14.17
N ALA A 714 -5.39 24.95 -14.10
CA ALA A 714 -4.98 26.03 -13.20
C ALA A 714 -5.89 27.28 -13.27
N PHE A 715 -6.33 27.65 -14.48
CA PHE A 715 -7.23 28.79 -14.75
C PHE A 715 -8.73 28.47 -14.64
N THR A 716 -9.12 27.20 -14.49
CA THR A 716 -10.52 26.79 -14.43
C THR A 716 -11.16 27.26 -13.12
N LYS A 717 -12.39 27.79 -13.19
CA LYS A 717 -13.10 28.33 -12.02
C LYS A 717 -13.87 27.26 -11.26
N ILE A 718 -13.74 27.28 -9.94
CA ILE A 718 -14.33 26.37 -8.95
C ILE A 718 -14.92 27.16 -7.77
N SER A 719 -15.63 26.48 -6.87
CA SER A 719 -16.21 27.10 -5.67
C SER A 719 -15.17 27.37 -4.59
N SER A 720 -15.22 28.57 -3.99
CA SER A 720 -14.38 28.95 -2.85
C SER A 720 -14.91 28.47 -1.49
N GLU A 721 -16.11 27.92 -1.39
CA GLU A 721 -16.78 27.61 -0.11
C GLU A 721 -15.93 26.75 0.85
N ARG A 722 -15.19 25.77 0.34
CA ARG A 722 -14.30 24.92 1.15
C ARG A 722 -13.19 25.70 1.86
N LEU A 723 -12.74 26.84 1.33
CA LEU A 723 -11.73 27.70 1.96
C LEU A 723 -12.22 28.33 3.27
N LYS A 724 -13.54 28.40 3.50
CA LYS A 724 -14.13 28.89 4.76
C LYS A 724 -13.91 27.92 5.94
N ILE A 725 -13.55 26.66 5.65
CA ILE A 725 -13.23 25.63 6.64
C ILE A 725 -11.71 25.39 6.59
N PRO A 726 -10.93 25.75 7.62
CA PRO A 726 -9.50 25.46 7.67
C PRO A 726 -9.20 23.96 7.65
N LEU A 727 -8.05 23.56 7.10
CA LEU A 727 -7.57 22.17 7.15
C LEU A 727 -7.12 21.80 8.56
N SER A 728 -7.42 20.59 9.01
CA SER A 728 -7.03 20.09 10.34
C SER A 728 -5.59 19.57 10.34
N ARG A 729 -4.80 19.99 11.33
CA ARG A 729 -3.51 19.36 11.69
C ARG A 729 -3.66 18.23 12.72
N LEU A 730 -4.83 18.08 13.34
CA LEU A 730 -5.08 17.01 14.30
C LEU A 730 -5.29 15.68 13.58
N PRO A 731 -4.67 14.58 14.04
CA PRO A 731 -4.96 13.23 13.54
C PRO A 731 -6.36 12.77 13.97
N PRO A 732 -6.85 11.62 13.46
CA PRO A 732 -8.08 11.01 13.96
C PRO A 732 -7.99 10.72 15.48
N PRO A 733 -9.06 10.97 16.27
CA PRO A 733 -9.06 10.67 17.70
C PRO A 733 -8.85 9.18 17.99
N ASN A 734 -8.12 8.90 19.08
CA ASN A 734 -7.87 7.56 19.58
C ASN A 734 -9.17 6.83 20.00
N ALA A 735 -9.14 5.49 20.00
CA ALA A 735 -10.24 4.68 20.51
C ALA A 735 -10.33 4.78 22.06
N PRO A 736 -11.37 5.39 22.66
CA PRO A 736 -11.29 5.83 24.07
C PRO A 736 -11.19 4.70 25.11
N ASP A 737 -11.72 3.52 24.80
CA ASP A 737 -11.66 2.33 25.65
C ASP A 737 -10.26 1.69 25.64
N VAL A 738 -9.65 1.58 24.46
CA VAL A 738 -8.27 1.09 24.28
C VAL A 738 -7.27 2.12 24.82
N GLU A 739 -7.49 3.41 24.61
CA GLU A 739 -6.67 4.49 25.14
C GLU A 739 -6.67 4.50 26.67
N ALA A 740 -7.84 4.37 27.30
CA ALA A 740 -7.94 4.28 28.76
C ALA A 740 -7.22 3.05 29.33
N PHE A 741 -7.21 1.93 28.61
CA PHE A 741 -6.42 0.73 28.98
C PHE A 741 -4.91 0.96 28.83
N VAL A 742 -4.46 1.53 27.71
CA VAL A 742 -3.04 1.87 27.48
C VAL A 742 -2.54 2.85 28.55
N LEU A 743 -3.32 3.89 28.85
CA LEU A 743 -3.04 4.86 29.91
C LEU A 743 -2.95 4.23 31.31
N HIS A 744 -3.77 3.20 31.59
CA HIS A 744 -3.70 2.45 32.84
C HIS A 744 -2.38 1.67 32.96
N GLU A 745 -2.02 0.90 31.94
CA GLU A 745 -0.79 0.09 31.95
C GLU A 745 0.48 0.96 31.95
N ILE A 746 0.49 2.11 31.27
CA ILE A 746 1.57 3.11 31.38
C ILE A 746 1.72 3.59 32.83
N ALA A 747 0.63 4.04 33.46
CA ALA A 747 0.66 4.57 34.82
C ALA A 747 1.03 3.51 35.88
N LYS A 748 0.69 2.24 35.62
CA LYS A 748 1.09 1.08 36.42
C LYS A 748 2.59 0.80 36.28
N LEU A 749 3.13 0.68 35.07
CA LEU A 749 4.55 0.42 34.84
C LEU A 749 5.45 1.54 35.38
N VAL A 750 5.06 2.81 35.22
CA VAL A 750 5.78 3.96 35.81
C VAL A 750 5.82 3.86 37.35
N LYS A 751 4.74 3.37 37.98
CA LYS A 751 4.71 3.14 39.43
C LYS A 751 5.57 1.94 39.85
N GLU A 752 5.54 0.84 39.08
CA GLU A 752 6.36 -0.36 39.31
C GLU A 752 7.86 -0.09 39.12
N ALA A 753 8.24 0.96 38.39
CA ALA A 753 9.61 1.43 38.27
C ALA A 753 10.14 2.16 39.53
N GLU A 754 9.29 2.63 40.46
CA GLU A 754 9.69 3.32 41.70
C GLU A 754 10.57 4.57 41.48
N ASP A 755 10.19 5.41 40.52
CA ASP A 755 10.93 6.58 39.98
C ASP A 755 12.18 6.28 39.14
N ASP A 756 12.50 5.01 38.90
CA ASP A 756 13.59 4.56 38.02
C ASP A 756 13.14 4.54 36.55
N VAL A 757 12.85 5.73 36.02
CA VAL A 757 12.26 5.97 34.71
C VAL A 757 13.12 6.95 33.91
N VAL A 758 13.31 6.72 32.62
CA VAL A 758 14.08 7.60 31.71
C VAL A 758 13.27 7.95 30.46
N PHE A 759 13.30 9.20 30.03
CA PHE A 759 12.78 9.60 28.71
C PHE A 759 13.87 9.49 27.63
N LEU A 760 13.48 8.97 26.45
CA LEU A 760 14.30 8.98 25.24
C LEU A 760 13.51 9.64 24.10
N ILE A 761 13.82 10.91 23.81
CA ILE A 761 13.10 11.74 22.84
C ILE A 761 13.76 11.65 21.46
N ASP A 762 12.97 11.57 20.39
CA ASP A 762 13.48 11.34 19.04
C ASP A 762 12.67 12.10 17.96
N ALA A 763 13.08 11.96 16.70
CA ALA A 763 12.63 12.70 15.52
C ALA A 763 11.14 13.06 15.51
N CYS A 764 10.27 12.09 15.75
CA CYS A 764 8.83 12.25 15.52
C CYS A 764 8.15 13.16 16.56
N ALA A 765 8.80 13.43 17.70
CA ALA A 765 8.38 14.47 18.65
C ALA A 765 8.49 15.89 18.05
N ILE A 766 9.41 16.09 17.10
CA ILE A 766 9.50 17.32 16.30
C ILE A 766 8.54 17.22 15.10
N ARG A 767 8.60 16.12 14.33
CA ARG A 767 7.87 15.99 13.05
C ARG A 767 6.35 16.04 13.17
N HIS A 768 5.79 15.56 14.29
CA HIS A 768 4.34 15.62 14.56
C HIS A 768 3.94 16.68 15.60
N ASP A 769 4.73 17.75 15.74
CA ASP A 769 4.35 18.95 16.50
C ASP A 769 4.06 18.65 17.99
N LEU A 770 5.04 18.07 18.70
CA LEU A 770 4.89 17.55 20.07
C LEU A 770 5.94 18.07 21.07
N ARG A 771 6.75 19.06 20.67
CA ARG A 771 7.74 19.72 21.55
C ARG A 771 7.10 20.21 22.85
N LYS A 772 5.90 20.80 22.76
CA LYS A 772 5.16 21.34 23.90
C LYS A 772 4.70 20.23 24.86
N GLU A 773 3.94 19.26 24.37
CA GLU A 773 3.37 18.16 25.15
C GLU A 773 4.46 17.31 25.81
N THR A 774 5.57 17.09 25.08
CA THR A 774 6.78 16.44 25.60
C THR A 774 7.41 17.26 26.73
N ASN A 775 7.57 18.57 26.54
CA ASN A 775 8.15 19.45 27.55
C ASN A 775 7.26 19.56 28.81
N GLU A 776 5.93 19.61 28.66
CA GLU A 776 4.99 19.57 29.79
C GLU A 776 5.09 18.24 30.56
N LEU A 777 5.24 17.12 29.87
CA LEU A 777 5.40 15.78 30.48
C LEU A 777 6.71 15.65 31.29
N ILE A 778 7.85 16.00 30.70
CA ILE A 778 9.17 15.87 31.37
C ILE A 778 9.33 16.85 32.53
N VAL A 779 8.74 18.05 32.44
CA VAL A 779 8.79 19.04 33.53
C VAL A 779 7.85 18.65 34.67
N LYS A 780 6.65 18.12 34.40
CA LYS A 780 5.74 17.65 35.47
C LYS A 780 6.33 16.45 36.22
N THR A 781 6.81 15.44 35.49
CA THR A 781 7.32 14.20 36.08
C THR A 781 8.69 14.38 36.73
N GLY A 782 9.58 15.16 36.11
CA GLY A 782 10.96 15.31 36.61
C GLY A 782 11.77 14.01 36.55
N TYR A 783 11.58 13.18 35.53
CA TYR A 783 12.50 12.08 35.23
C TYR A 783 13.71 12.57 34.40
N PRO A 784 14.85 11.85 34.39
CA PRO A 784 15.93 12.05 33.43
C PRO A 784 15.45 12.05 31.97
N VAL A 785 16.06 12.91 31.15
CA VAL A 785 15.73 13.07 29.74
C VAL A 785 16.99 12.97 28.89
N TYR A 786 16.94 12.15 27.85
CA TYR A 786 17.96 12.04 26.81
C TYR A 786 17.29 12.14 25.45
N SER A 787 18.03 12.54 24.42
CA SER A 787 17.56 12.50 23.03
C SER A 787 18.37 11.51 22.19
N ALA A 788 17.75 10.92 21.18
CA ALA A 788 18.48 10.34 20.05
C ALA A 788 18.98 11.46 19.11
N PRO A 789 19.95 11.22 18.21
CA PRO A 789 20.49 12.23 17.30
C PRO A 789 19.44 13.06 16.53
N MET A 790 18.39 12.43 16.02
CA MET A 790 17.30 13.11 15.30
C MET A 790 16.30 13.85 16.21
N GLY A 791 16.31 13.55 17.52
CA GLY A 791 15.56 14.25 18.57
C GLY A 791 16.33 15.38 19.26
N LYS A 792 17.52 15.74 18.78
CA LYS A 792 18.27 16.91 19.26
C LYS A 792 17.45 18.19 19.03
N THR A 793 17.37 19.08 20.02
CA THR A 793 16.40 20.21 20.08
C THR A 793 14.90 19.86 20.02
N ALA A 794 14.50 18.61 20.35
CA ALA A 794 13.09 18.31 20.65
C ALA A 794 12.65 18.86 22.02
N VAL A 795 13.61 19.02 22.93
CA VAL A 795 13.47 19.55 24.29
C VAL A 795 14.64 20.50 24.60
N PRO A 796 14.54 21.41 25.59
CA PRO A 796 15.63 22.33 25.92
C PRO A 796 16.84 21.60 26.53
N GLU A 797 18.01 21.68 25.87
CA GLU A 797 19.22 20.94 26.28
C GLU A 797 19.88 21.51 27.54
N ASN A 798 19.47 22.71 27.96
CA ASN A 798 19.82 23.39 29.20
C ASN A 798 18.89 23.04 30.39
N TYR A 799 17.90 22.17 30.21
CA TYR A 799 17.02 21.73 31.29
C TYR A 799 17.79 20.92 32.35
N GLU A 800 17.51 21.14 33.65
CA GLU A 800 18.28 20.54 34.76
C GLU A 800 18.33 18.99 34.76
N ARG A 801 17.45 18.32 34.00
CA ARG A 801 17.39 16.85 33.88
C ARG A 801 17.73 16.33 32.48
N TYR A 802 18.24 17.18 31.58
CA TYR A 802 18.73 16.75 30.28
C TYR A 802 20.17 16.22 30.37
N GLY A 803 20.35 14.95 30.03
CA GLY A 803 21.61 14.22 30.17
C GLY A 803 22.41 14.03 28.88
N GLY A 804 21.97 14.59 27.76
CA GLY A 804 22.68 14.53 26.46
C GLY A 804 22.09 13.53 25.45
N ILE A 805 22.92 13.15 24.47
CA ILE A 805 22.52 12.33 23.32
C ILE A 805 22.86 10.84 23.51
N TYR A 806 21.89 9.95 23.31
CA TYR A 806 22.05 8.50 23.33
C TYR A 806 21.99 7.89 21.92
N VAL A 807 23.03 7.14 21.56
CA VAL A 807 23.29 6.57 20.24
C VAL A 807 23.79 5.12 20.35
N GLY A 808 23.21 4.33 21.27
CA GLY A 808 23.64 2.94 21.48
C GLY A 808 25.10 2.86 21.98
N SER A 809 25.91 2.01 21.35
CA SER A 809 27.30 1.78 21.77
C SER A 809 28.26 2.94 21.49
N ILE A 810 27.92 3.91 20.63
CA ILE A 810 28.77 5.08 20.36
C ILE A 810 28.44 6.29 21.26
N SER A 811 27.51 6.13 22.21
CA SER A 811 27.23 7.13 23.26
C SER A 811 28.44 7.30 24.20
N HIS A 812 28.54 8.43 24.89
CA HIS A 812 29.43 8.53 26.06
C HIS A 812 29.05 7.46 27.12
N PRO A 813 30.03 6.80 27.78
CA PRO A 813 29.74 5.67 28.68
C PRO A 813 28.73 5.98 29.79
N GLU A 814 28.82 7.16 30.41
CA GLU A 814 27.88 7.60 31.47
C GLU A 814 26.43 7.78 30.97
N ILE A 815 26.26 8.15 29.69
CA ILE A 815 24.95 8.24 29.06
C ILE A 815 24.42 6.84 28.76
N LYS A 816 25.27 5.99 28.16
CA LYS A 816 24.93 4.60 27.83
C LYS A 816 24.47 3.82 29.06
N GLU A 817 25.25 3.88 30.14
CA GLU A 817 24.95 3.20 31.40
C GLU A 817 23.62 3.67 31.99
N LYS A 818 23.37 4.99 32.05
CA LYS A 818 22.14 5.55 32.65
C LYS A 818 20.88 5.26 31.85
N VAL A 819 20.97 5.23 30.51
CA VAL A 819 19.83 4.87 29.66
C VAL A 819 19.53 3.37 29.72
N GLU A 820 20.54 2.50 29.63
CA GLU A 820 20.32 1.04 29.54
C GLU A 820 20.06 0.36 30.90
N SER A 821 20.57 0.92 32.01
CA SER A 821 20.34 0.38 33.35
C SER A 821 18.91 0.62 33.86
N ALA A 822 18.28 1.73 33.47
CA ALA A 822 16.96 2.19 33.94
C ALA A 822 15.89 1.10 33.97
N LYS A 823 15.00 1.07 34.97
CA LYS A 823 13.93 0.06 35.03
C LYS A 823 12.89 0.23 33.91
N LEU A 824 12.56 1.47 33.54
CA LEU A 824 11.59 1.80 32.50
C LEU A 824 12.08 2.94 31.61
N ILE A 825 11.89 2.81 30.29
CA ILE A 825 12.20 3.84 29.30
C ILE A 825 10.92 4.26 28.57
N LEU A 826 10.64 5.56 28.59
CA LEU A 826 9.55 6.21 27.87
C LEU A 826 10.13 6.84 26.59
N SER A 827 10.06 6.10 25.47
CA SER A 827 10.59 6.55 24.18
C SER A 827 9.52 7.31 23.41
N ILE A 828 9.76 8.58 23.09
CA ILE A 828 8.79 9.46 22.43
C ILE A 828 9.27 9.80 21.01
N GLY A 829 8.54 9.30 20.02
CA GLY A 829 8.78 9.59 18.60
C GLY A 829 9.93 8.82 17.95
N GLY A 830 10.25 7.62 18.46
CA GLY A 830 11.43 6.82 18.11
C GLY A 830 11.53 6.40 16.63
N LEU A 831 12.62 6.80 15.95
CA LEU A 831 12.96 6.42 14.58
C LEU A 831 14.31 5.67 14.58
N ARG A 832 14.25 4.34 14.70
CA ARG A 832 15.45 3.48 14.83
C ARG A 832 16.13 3.20 13.48
N SER A 833 16.80 4.21 12.90
CA SER A 833 17.77 4.01 11.81
C SER A 833 19.12 3.53 12.35
N ASP A 834 20.01 3.09 11.48
CA ASP A 834 21.39 2.70 11.83
C ASP A 834 22.17 3.86 12.47
N PHE A 835 22.28 5.02 11.81
CA PHE A 835 23.00 6.18 12.35
C PHE A 835 22.32 6.81 13.57
N ASN A 836 20.98 6.75 13.68
CA ASN A 836 20.27 7.24 14.87
C ASN A 836 20.41 6.27 16.08
N THR A 837 20.89 5.03 15.86
CA THR A 837 21.03 3.99 16.90
C THR A 837 22.44 3.40 17.06
N GLY A 838 23.45 3.97 16.41
CA GLY A 838 24.84 3.52 16.50
C GLY A 838 25.07 2.17 15.82
N ASN A 839 24.57 1.97 14.61
CA ASN A 839 24.48 0.69 13.90
C ASN A 839 23.62 -0.37 14.62
N PHE A 840 22.41 0.02 15.05
CA PHE A 840 21.45 -0.85 15.76
C PHE A 840 21.95 -1.41 17.10
N THR A 841 22.88 -0.73 17.77
CA THR A 841 23.52 -1.18 19.03
C THR A 841 22.77 -0.72 20.30
N TYR A 842 21.51 -0.32 20.18
CA TYR A 842 20.61 -0.04 21.30
C TYR A 842 20.39 -1.30 22.16
N SER A 843 21.06 -1.41 23.31
CA SER A 843 20.91 -2.54 24.24
C SER A 843 19.72 -2.36 25.20
N ILE A 844 18.57 -1.91 24.66
CA ILE A 844 17.35 -1.61 25.40
C ILE A 844 16.35 -2.77 25.26
N PRO A 845 16.02 -3.50 26.34
CA PRO A 845 15.03 -4.58 26.29
C PRO A 845 13.61 -4.06 26.11
N ALA A 846 12.85 -4.63 25.18
CA ALA A 846 11.42 -4.30 24.98
C ALA A 846 10.61 -4.42 26.28
N SER A 847 10.91 -5.40 27.15
CA SER A 847 10.28 -5.56 28.47
C SER A 847 10.47 -4.36 29.43
N LYS A 848 11.39 -3.44 29.12
CA LYS A 848 11.63 -2.18 29.85
C LYS A 848 11.13 -0.94 29.09
N THR A 849 10.46 -1.08 27.95
CA THR A 849 10.17 0.06 27.04
C THR A 849 8.68 0.32 26.86
N ILE A 850 8.32 1.61 26.82
CA ILE A 850 7.07 2.12 26.27
C ILE A 850 7.44 3.03 25.10
N GLU A 851 6.83 2.81 23.94
CA GLU A 851 7.11 3.58 22.72
C GLU A 851 5.86 4.34 22.29
N PHE A 852 5.98 5.67 22.21
CA PHE A 852 4.94 6.56 21.71
C PHE A 852 5.25 6.93 20.25
N HIS A 853 4.38 6.55 19.31
CA HIS A 853 4.48 6.88 17.89
C HIS A 853 3.24 7.65 17.43
N SER A 854 3.27 8.24 16.22
CA SER A 854 2.21 9.11 15.72
C SER A 854 0.90 8.38 15.41
N ASP A 855 0.98 7.10 15.01
CA ASP A 855 -0.14 6.24 14.63
C ASP A 855 -0.41 5.07 15.60
N HIS A 856 0.50 4.78 16.53
CA HIS A 856 0.39 3.68 17.48
C HIS A 856 1.19 3.91 18.77
N THR A 857 0.88 3.14 19.80
CA THR A 857 1.67 3.07 21.04
C THR A 857 2.09 1.62 21.28
N LYS A 858 3.29 1.39 21.82
CA LYS A 858 3.72 0.08 22.32
C LYS A 858 3.94 0.14 23.83
N VAL A 859 3.43 -0.86 24.54
CA VAL A 859 3.67 -1.06 25.98
C VAL A 859 4.35 -2.41 26.14
N GLN A 860 5.65 -2.39 26.41
CA GLN A 860 6.53 -3.54 26.41
C GLN A 860 6.47 -4.33 25.10
N HIS A 861 5.88 -5.54 25.13
CA HIS A 861 5.71 -6.41 23.96
C HIS A 861 4.33 -6.25 23.28
N ALA A 862 3.40 -5.52 23.89
CA ALA A 862 2.08 -5.25 23.32
C ALA A 862 2.12 -4.00 22.43
N ALA A 863 1.42 -4.05 21.29
CA ALA A 863 1.27 -2.92 20.38
C ALA A 863 -0.21 -2.57 20.22
N PHE A 864 -0.51 -1.27 20.16
CA PHE A 864 -1.85 -0.69 20.10
C PHE A 864 -1.95 0.23 18.87
N PRO A 865 -2.27 -0.32 17.68
CA PRO A 865 -2.50 0.47 16.47
C PRO A 865 -3.68 1.42 16.64
N GLY A 866 -3.58 2.64 16.09
CA GLY A 866 -4.63 3.66 16.22
C GLY A 866 -4.67 4.35 17.59
N ILE A 867 -3.64 4.16 18.43
CA ILE A 867 -3.44 4.92 19.67
C ILE A 867 -2.22 5.83 19.48
N GLY A 868 -2.45 6.95 18.79
CA GLY A 868 -1.43 7.93 18.44
C GLY A 868 -1.05 8.83 19.61
N MET A 869 0.24 9.20 19.68
CA MET A 869 0.81 9.95 20.79
C MET A 869 0.28 11.38 20.96
N LYS A 870 -0.37 11.98 19.94
CA LYS A 870 -0.88 13.37 19.99
C LYS A 870 -2.03 13.55 20.98
N GLU A 871 -2.97 12.61 21.02
CA GLU A 871 -4.06 12.61 22.01
C GLU A 871 -3.61 11.98 23.35
N LEU A 872 -2.77 10.93 23.29
CA LEU A 872 -2.37 10.18 24.48
C LEU A 872 -1.39 10.93 25.40
N LEU A 873 -0.41 11.68 24.88
CA LEU A 873 0.60 12.34 25.72
C LEU A 873 0.00 13.36 26.72
N PRO A 874 -0.95 14.23 26.34
CA PRO A 874 -1.69 15.06 27.30
C PRO A 874 -2.36 14.27 28.44
N LEU A 875 -2.92 13.10 28.14
CA LEU A 875 -3.55 12.22 29.13
C LEU A 875 -2.51 11.56 30.05
N VAL A 876 -1.35 11.14 29.51
CA VAL A 876 -0.21 10.65 30.31
C VAL A 876 0.31 11.76 31.23
N THR A 877 0.49 12.98 30.73
CA THR A 877 0.87 14.16 31.53
C THR A 877 -0.16 14.45 32.62
N ALA A 878 -1.46 14.33 32.34
CA ALA A 878 -2.47 14.46 33.38
C ALA A 878 -2.37 13.36 34.45
N ARG A 879 -2.12 12.11 34.02
CA ARG A 879 -2.23 10.88 34.83
C ARG A 879 -1.01 10.55 35.70
N LEU A 880 0.20 10.93 35.29
CA LEU A 880 1.44 10.65 36.04
C LEU A 880 1.72 11.71 37.10
N GLU A 881 2.34 11.32 38.22
CA GLU A 881 2.74 12.24 39.30
C GLU A 881 4.22 12.65 39.19
N PRO A 882 4.65 13.73 39.86
CA PRO A 882 6.07 14.08 39.98
C PRO A 882 6.87 13.01 40.72
N ALA A 883 8.10 12.77 40.27
CA ALA A 883 9.03 11.82 40.88
C ALA A 883 9.36 12.22 42.34
N VAL A 884 9.26 11.26 43.26
CA VAL A 884 9.63 11.46 44.67
C VAL A 884 11.15 11.36 44.84
N LYS A 885 11.83 10.54 44.02
CA LYS A 885 13.28 10.34 44.04
C LYS A 885 13.99 10.96 42.83
N LYS A 886 14.74 12.04 43.09
CA LYS A 886 15.76 12.66 42.22
C LYS A 886 16.84 11.70 41.66
N MET A 887 16.62 10.95 40.57
CA MET A 887 17.72 10.26 39.85
C MET A 887 18.83 11.25 39.38
N PRO A 888 20.13 10.95 39.57
CA PRO A 888 21.23 11.89 39.30
C PRO A 888 21.61 11.98 37.82
N VAL A 889 21.26 13.10 37.19
CA VAL A 889 21.63 13.43 35.80
C VAL A 889 22.80 14.41 35.80
N PRO A 890 23.91 14.16 35.08
CA PRO A 890 24.96 15.17 34.86
C PRO A 890 24.44 16.21 33.86
N PRO A 891 24.67 17.52 34.06
CA PRO A 891 24.34 18.53 33.06
C PRO A 891 25.09 18.25 31.75
N PHE A 892 24.41 18.30 30.62
CA PHE A 892 25.04 18.13 29.31
C PHE A 892 25.88 19.36 28.96
N VAL A 893 27.21 19.23 29.06
CA VAL A 893 28.17 20.33 28.87
C VAL A 893 29.36 19.91 27.99
N ALA A 894 29.80 20.82 27.12
CA ALA A 894 30.98 20.61 26.28
C ALA A 894 32.22 21.32 26.87
N PHE A 895 33.31 20.57 27.03
CA PHE A 895 34.60 21.10 27.47
C PHE A 895 35.52 21.32 26.28
N VAL A 896 36.04 22.54 26.12
CA VAL A 896 37.14 22.82 25.18
C VAL A 896 38.41 22.22 25.78
N GLN A 897 39.01 21.24 25.11
CA GLN A 897 40.27 20.64 25.55
C GLN A 897 41.44 21.59 25.27
N GLU A 898 42.39 21.67 26.21
CA GLU A 898 43.68 22.31 25.98
C GLU A 898 44.59 21.34 25.23
N GLU A 899 44.85 21.62 23.96
CA GLU A 899 45.78 20.88 23.11
C GLU A 899 47.06 21.70 22.91
N ALA A 900 48.23 21.07 22.97
CA ALA A 900 49.53 21.75 22.87
C ALA A 900 49.91 22.25 21.45
N ASN A 901 48.96 22.28 20.50
CA ASN A 901 49.15 22.74 19.13
C ASN A 901 48.00 23.68 18.71
N ASP A 902 48.28 24.57 17.76
CA ASP A 902 47.33 25.58 17.27
C ASP A 902 46.54 25.12 16.02
N VAL A 903 46.61 23.84 15.63
CA VAL A 903 45.85 23.31 14.48
C VAL A 903 44.40 23.10 14.86
N ILE A 904 43.45 23.55 14.03
CA ILE A 904 42.01 23.37 14.29
C ILE A 904 41.66 21.88 14.19
N SER A 905 41.44 21.23 15.35
CA SER A 905 40.95 19.85 15.46
C SER A 905 39.43 19.80 15.57
N GLN A 906 38.79 18.72 15.12
CA GLN A 906 37.38 18.44 15.33
C GLN A 906 37.05 18.40 16.84
N ALA A 907 37.93 17.79 17.64
CA ALA A 907 37.78 17.67 19.10
C ALA A 907 37.75 19.02 19.83
N TRP A 908 38.52 20.01 19.36
CA TRP A 908 38.50 21.38 19.89
C TRP A 908 37.38 22.24 19.28
N PHE A 909 37.11 22.06 17.99
CA PHE A 909 36.19 22.90 17.20
C PHE A 909 34.75 22.85 17.74
N TRP A 910 34.17 21.67 17.94
CA TRP A 910 32.76 21.58 18.36
C TRP A 910 32.50 22.20 19.75
N PRO A 911 33.30 21.93 20.80
CA PRO A 911 33.19 22.65 22.07
C PRO A 911 33.44 24.16 21.95
N ARG A 912 34.31 24.62 21.03
CA ARG A 912 34.51 26.06 20.78
C ARG A 912 33.33 26.70 20.06
N MET A 913 32.63 25.98 19.19
CA MET A 913 31.41 26.44 18.52
C MET A 913 30.19 26.45 19.45
N SER A 914 30.09 25.52 20.41
CA SER A 914 29.06 25.55 21.46
C SER A 914 29.07 26.87 22.24
N LYS A 915 30.26 27.45 22.48
CA LYS A 915 30.45 28.79 23.10
C LYS A 915 30.11 29.98 22.18
N PHE A 916 29.95 29.77 20.87
CA PHE A 916 29.60 30.81 19.90
C PHE A 916 28.09 30.88 19.62
N PHE A 917 27.36 29.78 19.81
CA PHE A 917 25.91 29.73 19.59
C PHE A 917 25.14 30.61 20.58
N ARG A 918 23.98 31.09 20.15
CA ARG A 918 23.07 31.95 20.91
C ARG A 918 21.66 31.36 20.91
N PRO A 919 20.81 31.70 21.90
CA PRO A 919 19.40 31.33 21.88
C PRO A 919 18.72 31.70 20.56
N LYS A 920 17.86 30.81 20.06
CA LYS A 920 17.15 30.94 18.76
C LYS A 920 18.01 30.89 17.50
N ASP A 921 19.31 30.58 17.59
CA ASP A 921 20.08 30.20 16.40
C ASP A 921 19.56 28.88 15.81
N ILE A 922 19.63 28.76 14.49
CA ILE A 922 19.33 27.55 13.73
C ILE A 922 20.65 26.94 13.28
N ILE A 923 20.94 25.72 13.72
CA ILE A 923 22.19 25.00 13.45
C ILE A 923 21.89 23.95 12.38
N VAL A 924 22.37 24.18 11.15
CA VAL A 924 22.27 23.24 10.03
C VAL A 924 23.59 22.46 9.93
N ALA A 925 23.53 21.12 9.97
CA ALA A 925 24.73 20.28 10.03
C ALA A 925 24.67 19.11 9.03
N GLU A 926 25.68 19.02 8.16
CA GLU A 926 25.71 18.09 7.02
C GLU A 926 26.17 16.67 7.39
N THR A 927 25.72 15.71 6.60
CA THR A 927 26.17 14.31 6.63
C THR A 927 27.70 14.24 6.49
N GLY A 928 28.37 13.60 7.45
CA GLY A 928 29.84 13.63 7.58
C GLY A 928 30.27 14.15 8.95
N THR A 929 31.43 14.80 9.03
CA THR A 929 31.97 15.30 10.32
C THR A 929 31.06 16.33 11.00
N SER A 930 30.31 17.14 10.25
CA SER A 930 29.42 18.17 10.79
C SER A 930 28.29 17.61 11.66
N SER A 931 27.49 16.68 11.12
CA SER A 931 26.34 16.08 11.81
C SER A 931 26.77 15.33 13.08
N PHE A 932 27.79 14.48 13.00
CA PHE A 932 28.32 13.73 14.14
C PHE A 932 28.97 14.63 15.20
N GLY A 933 29.66 15.70 14.79
CA GLY A 933 30.33 16.63 15.70
C GLY A 933 29.39 17.47 16.55
N VAL A 934 28.22 17.85 16.01
CA VAL A 934 27.21 18.62 16.75
C VAL A 934 26.49 17.75 17.81
N LEU A 935 26.56 16.41 17.75
CA LEU A 935 25.88 15.54 18.72
C LEU A 935 26.45 15.65 20.14
N ASP A 936 27.78 15.69 20.28
CA ASP A 936 28.48 15.68 21.57
C ASP A 936 28.52 17.08 22.25
N ILE A 937 27.77 18.08 21.75
CA ILE A 937 27.73 19.45 22.32
C ILE A 937 26.31 19.96 22.63
N PRO A 938 26.12 20.75 23.70
CA PRO A 938 24.82 21.37 24.00
C PRO A 938 24.53 22.54 23.07
N LEU A 939 23.25 22.68 22.71
CA LEU A 939 22.72 23.85 22.01
C LEU A 939 21.92 24.78 22.96
N PRO A 940 21.92 26.11 22.73
CA PRO A 940 21.18 27.06 23.57
C PRO A 940 19.65 26.88 23.58
N GLN A 941 19.01 27.56 24.54
CA GLN A 941 17.55 27.68 24.64
C GLN A 941 16.92 28.14 23.31
N ASP A 942 15.80 27.50 22.93
CA ASP A 942 15.04 27.79 21.70
C ASP A 942 15.83 27.64 20.37
N SER A 943 17.06 27.09 20.39
CA SER A 943 17.78 26.76 19.15
C SER A 943 17.14 25.60 18.39
N ILE A 944 17.25 25.61 17.06
CA ILE A 944 16.70 24.56 16.19
C ILE A 944 17.84 23.82 15.49
N PHE A 945 17.91 22.50 15.65
CA PHE A 945 18.86 21.65 14.94
C PHE A 945 18.24 21.10 13.64
N VAL A 946 19.00 21.19 12.54
CA VAL A 946 18.57 20.81 11.19
C VAL A 946 19.63 19.90 10.58
N SER A 947 19.38 18.59 10.60
CA SER A 947 20.25 17.57 9.99
C SER A 947 19.41 16.41 9.42
N GLN A 948 20.00 15.62 8.52
CA GLN A 948 19.33 14.57 7.74
C GLN A 948 19.95 13.18 8.01
N ILE A 949 19.84 12.72 9.25
CA ILE A 949 20.56 11.53 9.78
C ILE A 949 20.10 10.21 9.13
N LEU A 950 18.86 10.13 8.62
CA LEU A 950 18.34 8.90 8.00
C LEU A 950 18.61 8.83 6.48
N TRP A 951 18.38 9.92 5.75
CA TRP A 951 18.54 9.91 4.29
C TRP A 951 19.97 10.24 3.83
N GLY A 952 20.75 10.96 4.64
CA GLY A 952 22.21 11.09 4.48
C GLY A 952 22.69 11.71 3.17
N SER A 953 21.85 12.44 2.43
CA SER A 953 22.14 12.88 1.08
C SER A 953 22.99 14.15 1.08
N ILE A 954 24.32 14.00 1.08
CA ILE A 954 25.29 15.11 1.05
C ILE A 954 24.92 16.22 0.05
N GLY A 955 25.10 17.47 0.47
CA GLY A 955 24.70 18.67 -0.27
C GLY A 955 23.28 19.13 0.08
N TRP A 956 22.45 18.28 0.68
CA TRP A 956 21.11 18.63 1.21
C TRP A 956 21.11 19.88 2.09
N THR A 957 22.15 20.09 2.90
CA THR A 957 22.20 21.23 3.81
C THR A 957 22.25 22.58 3.13
N VAL A 958 22.86 22.72 1.95
CA VAL A 958 23.00 24.03 1.28
C VAL A 958 21.63 24.51 0.79
N GLY A 959 20.86 23.64 0.13
CA GLY A 959 19.47 23.93 -0.23
C GLY A 959 18.59 24.13 1.00
N SER A 960 18.69 23.25 1.99
CA SER A 960 17.92 23.35 3.24
C SER A 960 18.20 24.63 4.03
N THR A 961 19.43 25.15 3.97
CA THR A 961 19.82 26.42 4.61
C THR A 961 19.09 27.62 4.00
N LEU A 962 18.83 27.62 2.69
CA LEU A 962 18.01 28.65 2.04
C LEU A 962 16.59 28.66 2.62
N GLY A 963 15.97 27.49 2.71
CA GLY A 963 14.63 27.33 3.28
C GLY A 963 14.56 27.69 4.76
N ALA A 964 15.51 27.19 5.55
CA ALA A 964 15.67 27.48 6.96
C ALA A 964 15.84 28.99 7.23
N ALA A 965 16.66 29.69 6.43
CA ALA A 965 16.88 31.13 6.57
C ALA A 965 15.64 31.98 6.20
N PHE A 966 14.84 31.56 5.21
CA PHE A 966 13.54 32.19 4.96
C PHE A 966 12.57 31.99 6.13
N ALA A 967 12.46 30.77 6.65
CA ALA A 967 11.65 30.48 7.83
C ALA A 967 12.11 31.27 9.07
N ALA A 968 13.44 31.42 9.26
CA ALA A 968 14.05 32.24 10.29
C ALA A 968 13.66 33.72 10.18
N ARG A 969 13.65 34.26 8.96
CA ARG A 969 13.29 35.65 8.67
C ARG A 969 11.82 35.93 8.97
N ASP A 970 10.93 35.01 8.59
CA ASP A 970 9.49 35.09 8.85
C ASP A 970 9.17 34.99 10.36
N LEU A 971 9.77 34.02 11.05
CA LEU A 971 9.57 33.77 12.49
C LEU A 971 10.40 34.69 13.40
N LYS A 972 11.27 35.54 12.82
CA LYS A 972 12.17 36.48 13.52
C LYS A 972 13.10 35.79 14.54
N LEU A 973 13.68 34.66 14.10
CA LEU A 973 14.64 33.86 14.88
C LEU A 973 16.05 34.50 14.91
N GLY A 974 17.03 33.75 15.43
CA GLY A 974 18.43 34.13 15.57
C GLY A 974 19.20 34.10 14.25
N ARG A 975 20.42 33.55 14.28
CA ARG A 975 21.25 33.34 13.08
C ARG A 975 20.99 31.96 12.49
N THR A 976 21.09 31.83 11.18
CA THR A 976 21.21 30.53 10.51
C THR A 976 22.69 30.22 10.35
N ILE A 977 23.14 29.09 10.91
CA ILE A 977 24.55 28.70 10.92
C ILE A 977 24.67 27.33 10.26
N LEU A 978 25.33 27.28 9.10
CA LEU A 978 25.57 26.08 8.32
C LEU A 978 26.97 25.53 8.61
N PHE A 979 27.06 24.24 8.91
CA PHE A 979 28.30 23.45 8.91
C PHE A 979 28.26 22.42 7.79
N VAL A 980 29.07 22.62 6.75
CA VAL A 980 29.11 21.80 5.53
C VAL A 980 30.53 21.33 5.24
N GLY A 981 30.70 20.07 4.86
CA GLY A 981 31.99 19.55 4.38
C GLY A 981 32.31 20.08 2.98
N ASP A 982 33.59 20.26 2.68
CA ASP A 982 34.07 20.75 1.38
C ASP A 982 33.48 19.99 0.18
N GLY A 983 33.50 18.66 0.19
CA GLY A 983 32.95 17.81 -0.86
C GLY A 983 31.42 17.88 -0.94
N SER A 984 30.74 18.00 0.19
CA SER A 984 29.27 18.10 0.23
C SER A 984 28.78 19.42 -0.38
N LEU A 985 29.52 20.52 -0.18
CA LEU A 985 29.21 21.82 -0.78
C LEU A 985 29.24 21.76 -2.31
N GLN A 986 30.11 20.95 -2.92
CA GLN A 986 30.26 20.90 -4.39
C GLN A 986 29.00 20.46 -5.14
N LEU A 987 28.13 19.64 -4.51
CA LEU A 987 26.94 19.10 -5.16
C LEU A 987 25.84 20.15 -5.36
N THR A 988 25.80 21.19 -4.51
CA THR A 988 24.66 22.12 -4.37
C THR A 988 25.07 23.59 -4.22
N VAL A 989 26.36 23.90 -4.45
CA VAL A 989 27.00 25.21 -4.28
C VAL A 989 26.26 26.39 -4.92
N GLN A 990 25.55 26.15 -6.03
CA GLN A 990 24.89 27.22 -6.78
C GLN A 990 23.78 27.90 -5.97
N GLU A 991 23.21 27.23 -4.96
CA GLU A 991 22.14 27.82 -4.13
C GLU A 991 22.62 28.97 -3.22
N LEU A 992 23.95 29.14 -3.06
CA LEU A 992 24.53 30.36 -2.49
C LEU A 992 24.11 31.61 -3.30
N SER A 993 23.92 31.48 -4.62
CA SER A 993 23.42 32.55 -5.48
C SER A 993 22.00 32.98 -5.08
N SER A 994 21.11 32.03 -4.83
CA SER A 994 19.74 32.28 -4.33
C SER A 994 19.75 33.02 -2.99
N MET A 995 20.65 32.65 -2.07
CA MET A 995 20.80 33.31 -0.76
C MET A 995 21.22 34.78 -0.91
N ILE A 996 22.18 35.06 -1.79
CA ILE A 996 22.71 36.41 -2.06
C ILE A 996 21.67 37.29 -2.78
N ARG A 997 20.96 36.72 -3.76
CA ARG A 997 19.89 37.41 -4.49
C ARG A 997 18.78 37.87 -3.54
N HIS A 998 18.37 37.00 -2.61
CA HIS A 998 17.30 37.25 -1.63
C HIS A 998 17.74 37.98 -0.35
N ASP A 999 19.00 38.39 -0.27
CA ASP A 999 19.60 39.15 0.84
C ASP A 999 19.38 38.52 2.22
N LEU A 1000 19.69 37.22 2.34
CA LEU A 1000 19.49 36.46 3.58
C LEU A 1000 20.59 36.74 4.62
N GLN A 1001 20.57 37.95 5.18
CA GLN A 1001 21.37 38.37 6.33
C GLN A 1001 21.14 37.45 7.56
N LYS A 1002 22.08 37.47 8.52
CA LYS A 1002 22.20 36.51 9.63
C LYS A 1002 22.48 35.07 9.21
N LEU A 1003 23.28 34.90 8.17
CA LEU A 1003 23.70 33.61 7.63
C LEU A 1003 25.23 33.47 7.70
N THR A 1004 25.71 32.49 8.46
CA THR A 1004 27.14 32.14 8.55
C THR A 1004 27.35 30.69 8.08
N ILE A 1005 28.27 30.49 7.14
CA ILE A 1005 28.55 29.20 6.51
C ILE A 1005 29.98 28.78 6.85
N PHE A 1006 30.14 27.75 7.68
CA PHE A 1006 31.42 27.12 7.97
C PHE A 1006 31.65 25.97 6.99
N VAL A 1007 32.61 26.15 6.08
CA VAL A 1007 33.08 25.12 5.15
C VAL A 1007 34.25 24.39 5.81
N LEU A 1008 34.04 23.14 6.21
CA LEU A 1008 35.08 22.32 6.81
C LEU A 1008 35.96 21.75 5.69
N ASN A 1009 37.10 22.40 5.44
CA ASN A 1009 38.08 22.00 4.43
C ASN A 1009 39.08 21.01 5.04
N ASN A 1010 38.78 19.72 4.91
CA ASN A 1010 39.67 18.61 5.21
C ASN A 1010 40.11 17.84 3.94
N SER A 1011 39.97 18.45 2.76
CA SER A 1011 40.36 17.90 1.46
C SER A 1011 39.64 16.58 1.12
N GLY A 1012 38.30 16.62 1.15
CA GLY A 1012 37.44 15.55 0.63
C GLY A 1012 36.79 14.67 1.70
N TYR A 1013 36.29 13.51 1.26
CA TYR A 1013 35.28 12.74 1.99
C TYR A 1013 35.84 11.96 3.20
N THR A 1014 36.17 12.65 4.30
CA THR A 1014 36.76 12.05 5.51
C THR A 1014 35.87 10.97 6.16
N ILE A 1015 34.54 11.07 6.08
CA ILE A 1015 33.63 9.99 6.47
C ILE A 1015 33.89 8.70 5.67
N GLU A 1016 33.96 8.81 4.34
CA GLU A 1016 34.25 7.68 3.45
C GLU A 1016 35.68 7.15 3.63
N ARG A 1017 36.66 8.03 3.95
CA ARG A 1017 38.01 7.59 4.34
C ARG A 1017 37.98 6.66 5.54
N TYR A 1018 37.19 6.99 6.56
CA TYR A 1018 37.03 6.17 7.76
C TYR A 1018 36.25 4.87 7.50
N LEU A 1019 35.23 4.90 6.63
CA LEU A 1019 34.45 3.72 6.24
C LEU A 1019 35.25 2.75 5.36
N HIS A 1020 35.83 3.22 4.26
CA HIS A 1020 36.67 2.42 3.38
C HIS A 1020 37.72 3.23 2.59
N GLY A 1021 38.98 2.82 2.73
CA GLY A 1021 40.05 3.29 1.84
C GLY A 1021 40.54 4.72 2.12
N LYS A 1022 41.08 4.97 3.32
CA LYS A 1022 41.67 6.27 3.74
C LYS A 1022 42.45 7.02 2.65
N GLU A 1023 43.33 6.31 1.94
CA GLU A 1023 44.20 6.83 0.88
C GLU A 1023 43.74 6.51 -0.56
N ARG A 1024 42.45 6.25 -0.78
CA ARG A 1024 41.91 5.97 -2.13
C ARG A 1024 41.40 7.23 -2.82
N LYS A 1025 41.71 7.34 -4.12
CA LYS A 1025 41.42 8.52 -4.96
C LYS A 1025 39.93 8.89 -5.11
N TYR A 1026 39.01 7.96 -4.88
CA TYR A 1026 37.57 8.28 -4.92
C TYR A 1026 37.11 9.11 -3.69
N ASN A 1027 37.92 9.16 -2.63
CA ASN A 1027 37.69 10.02 -1.47
C ASN A 1027 38.30 11.42 -1.63
N ASP A 1028 39.11 11.64 -2.68
CA ASP A 1028 39.75 12.93 -2.97
C ASP A 1028 38.86 13.77 -3.89
N ILE A 1029 38.76 15.08 -3.61
CA ILE A 1029 38.02 16.06 -4.42
C ILE A 1029 38.95 17.10 -5.04
N ALA A 1030 38.47 17.86 -6.02
CA ALA A 1030 39.15 19.08 -6.45
C ALA A 1030 38.95 20.17 -5.38
N ASN A 1031 40.01 20.62 -4.70
CA ASN A 1031 39.91 21.75 -3.77
C ASN A 1031 39.62 23.05 -4.54
N TRP A 1032 38.59 23.80 -4.14
CA TRP A 1032 38.18 25.06 -4.77
C TRP A 1032 38.68 26.28 -3.99
N GLU A 1033 38.58 27.47 -4.60
CA GLU A 1033 38.72 28.74 -3.86
C GLU A 1033 37.40 29.08 -3.14
N TRP A 1034 37.13 28.41 -2.02
CA TRP A 1034 35.84 28.50 -1.32
C TRP A 1034 35.45 29.94 -0.94
N THR A 1035 36.43 30.76 -0.55
CA THR A 1035 36.22 32.17 -0.18
C THR A 1035 35.93 33.09 -1.39
N SER A 1036 36.28 32.68 -2.62
CA SER A 1036 35.93 33.39 -3.86
C SER A 1036 34.47 33.18 -4.26
N LEU A 1037 33.80 32.11 -3.80
CA LEU A 1037 32.47 31.68 -4.28
C LEU A 1037 31.38 32.73 -4.13
N LEU A 1038 31.26 33.40 -2.98
CA LEU A 1038 30.20 34.40 -2.76
C LEU A 1038 30.30 35.59 -3.75
N LYS A 1039 31.52 35.96 -4.13
CA LYS A 1039 31.76 37.01 -5.12
C LYS A 1039 31.42 36.57 -6.54
N VAL A 1040 31.77 35.33 -6.89
CA VAL A 1040 31.48 34.73 -8.20
C VAL A 1040 29.99 34.48 -8.41
N LEU A 1041 29.26 34.09 -7.36
CA LEU A 1041 27.87 33.61 -7.45
C LEU A 1041 26.80 34.70 -7.26
N GLY A 1042 27.14 35.92 -6.82
CA GLY A 1042 26.14 36.98 -6.71
C GLY A 1042 26.59 38.35 -6.20
N ASP A 1043 27.73 38.46 -5.51
CA ASP A 1043 28.20 39.73 -4.94
C ASP A 1043 29.65 40.07 -5.36
N PRO A 1044 29.90 40.40 -6.64
CA PRO A 1044 31.25 40.64 -7.16
C PRO A 1044 31.99 41.82 -6.51
N LYS A 1045 31.32 42.62 -5.68
CA LYS A 1045 31.89 43.76 -4.96
C LYS A 1045 32.17 43.49 -3.47
N GLY A 1046 31.49 42.54 -2.83
CA GLY A 1046 31.51 42.35 -1.37
C GLY A 1046 30.59 43.32 -0.61
N GLU A 1047 29.55 43.84 -1.25
CA GLU A 1047 28.58 44.77 -0.64
C GLU A 1047 27.66 44.05 0.36
N LYS A 1048 27.29 42.78 0.07
CA LYS A 1048 26.35 41.93 0.84
C LYS A 1048 27.03 40.78 1.58
N THR A 1049 28.25 40.43 1.18
CA THR A 1049 28.93 39.18 1.55
C THR A 1049 30.33 39.42 2.10
N GLU A 1050 30.76 38.54 3.01
CA GLU A 1050 32.13 38.52 3.56
C GLU A 1050 32.67 37.09 3.61
N SER A 1051 33.95 36.91 3.29
CA SER A 1051 34.61 35.61 3.24
C SER A 1051 35.90 35.61 4.06
N PHE A 1052 36.12 34.55 4.83
CA PHE A 1052 37.26 34.37 5.72
C PHE A 1052 37.88 32.97 5.51
N THR A 1053 39.19 32.86 5.67
CA THR A 1053 39.87 31.56 5.83
C THR A 1053 40.51 31.53 7.22
N THR A 1054 40.37 30.41 7.91
CA THR A 1054 40.95 30.16 9.23
C THR A 1054 41.75 28.86 9.20
N ARG A 1055 42.98 28.93 9.72
CA ARG A 1055 44.00 27.87 9.72
C ARG A 1055 44.41 27.47 11.12
N THR A 1056 44.21 28.34 12.10
CA THR A 1056 44.61 28.11 13.49
C THR A 1056 43.49 28.39 14.51
N LYS A 1057 43.68 27.90 15.74
CA LYS A 1057 42.72 28.09 16.85
C LYS A 1057 42.66 29.56 17.27
N GLU A 1058 43.78 30.27 17.26
CA GLU A 1058 43.85 31.72 17.51
C GLU A 1058 43.09 32.52 16.44
N GLU A 1059 43.30 32.21 15.15
CA GLU A 1059 42.61 32.87 14.03
C GLU A 1059 41.09 32.70 14.12
N LEU A 1060 40.61 31.46 14.31
CA LEU A 1060 39.17 31.20 14.41
C LEU A 1060 38.58 31.76 15.72
N GLY A 1061 39.28 31.65 16.86
CA GLY A 1061 38.83 32.23 18.13
C GLY A 1061 38.59 33.73 18.02
N THR A 1062 39.58 34.45 17.48
CA THR A 1062 39.51 35.90 17.24
C THR A 1062 38.36 36.27 16.30
N LEU A 1063 38.13 35.51 15.23
CA LEU A 1063 37.01 35.73 14.31
C LEU A 1063 35.65 35.53 15.00
N LEU A 1064 35.48 34.45 15.76
CA LEU A 1064 34.24 34.14 16.50
C LEU A 1064 33.95 35.16 17.62
N GLU A 1065 34.96 35.84 18.15
CA GLU A 1065 34.86 36.89 19.18
C GLU A 1065 34.69 38.30 18.60
N THR A 1066 35.00 38.50 17.31
CA THR A 1066 34.80 39.77 16.61
C THR A 1066 33.31 40.11 16.51
N GLU A 1067 32.87 41.24 17.09
CA GLU A 1067 31.44 41.54 17.23
C GLU A 1067 30.71 41.64 15.88
N SER A 1068 31.29 42.33 14.89
CA SER A 1068 30.69 42.47 13.55
C SER A 1068 30.53 41.13 12.84
N PHE A 1069 31.48 40.20 13.01
CA PHE A 1069 31.35 38.83 12.55
C PHE A 1069 30.21 38.13 13.29
N ALA A 1070 30.25 38.13 14.63
CA ALA A 1070 29.31 37.40 15.46
C ALA A 1070 27.86 37.92 15.39
N GLN A 1071 27.63 39.19 15.02
CA GLN A 1071 26.29 39.72 14.71
C GLN A 1071 25.72 39.15 13.39
N SER A 1072 26.57 38.80 12.42
CA SER A 1072 26.18 38.25 11.11
C SER A 1072 25.27 39.19 10.29
N ASN A 1073 25.63 40.47 10.20
CA ASN A 1073 24.85 41.48 9.45
C ASN A 1073 24.93 41.34 7.91
N LYS A 1074 25.66 40.33 7.43
CA LYS A 1074 25.90 39.97 6.03
C LYS A 1074 25.88 38.44 5.90
N ILE A 1075 25.81 37.93 4.67
CA ILE A 1075 26.09 36.50 4.41
C ILE A 1075 27.60 36.28 4.55
N GLN A 1076 28.00 35.33 5.39
CA GLN A 1076 29.39 35.06 5.72
C GLN A 1076 29.79 33.64 5.31
N LEU A 1077 30.97 33.46 4.70
CA LEU A 1077 31.59 32.16 4.50
C LEU A 1077 32.93 32.10 5.24
N VAL A 1078 33.13 31.04 6.03
CA VAL A 1078 34.37 30.75 6.73
C VAL A 1078 34.90 29.42 6.25
N GLU A 1079 35.99 29.43 5.51
CA GLU A 1079 36.80 28.24 5.25
C GLU A 1079 37.56 27.90 6.54
N VAL A 1080 37.34 26.69 7.06
CA VAL A 1080 38.01 26.17 8.26
C VAL A 1080 38.92 25.02 7.83
N MET A 1081 40.23 25.26 7.85
CA MET A 1081 41.21 24.25 7.46
C MET A 1081 41.37 23.22 8.58
N MET A 1082 41.21 21.93 8.25
CA MET A 1082 41.29 20.82 9.19
C MET A 1082 42.15 19.67 8.63
N PRO A 1083 42.73 18.80 9.47
CA PRO A 1083 43.48 17.65 9.00
C PRO A 1083 42.61 16.64 8.22
N ARG A 1084 43.14 16.09 7.12
CA ARG A 1084 42.44 15.18 6.18
C ARG A 1084 41.92 13.86 6.77
N LEU A 1085 42.40 13.48 7.95
CA LEU A 1085 42.01 12.27 8.67
C LEU A 1085 41.59 12.60 10.12
N ASP A 1086 41.16 13.82 10.39
CA ASP A 1086 40.60 14.23 11.68
C ASP A 1086 39.06 14.19 11.66
N ALA A 1087 38.46 13.62 12.69
CA ALA A 1087 37.05 13.26 12.75
C ALA A 1087 36.51 13.31 14.20
N PRO A 1088 35.21 13.61 14.41
CA PRO A 1088 34.60 13.48 15.73
C PRO A 1088 34.60 12.02 16.21
N ARG A 1089 34.89 11.82 17.50
CA ARG A 1089 34.83 10.53 18.24
C ARG A 1089 33.65 9.63 17.82
N ALA A 1090 32.45 10.18 17.76
CA ALA A 1090 31.24 9.44 17.40
C ALA A 1090 31.29 8.90 15.95
N LEU A 1091 31.86 9.66 15.01
CA LEU A 1091 32.04 9.23 13.62
C LEU A 1091 33.09 8.12 13.50
N GLU A 1092 34.20 8.22 14.23
CA GLU A 1092 35.24 7.17 14.22
C GLU A 1092 34.67 5.82 14.69
N GLN A 1093 33.92 5.83 15.79
CA GLN A 1093 33.29 4.64 16.37
C GLN A 1093 32.17 4.08 15.48
N GLN A 1094 31.36 4.95 14.88
CA GLN A 1094 30.34 4.54 13.90
C GLN A 1094 30.98 3.88 12.68
N ALA A 1095 32.06 4.45 12.14
CA ALA A 1095 32.74 3.91 10.97
C ALA A 1095 33.40 2.55 11.26
N GLU A 1096 33.93 2.33 12.47
CA GLU A 1096 34.46 1.01 12.86
C GLU A 1096 33.35 -0.06 12.92
N LEU A 1097 32.12 0.30 13.29
CA LEU A 1097 30.96 -0.60 13.30
C LEU A 1097 30.41 -0.85 11.90
N SER A 1098 30.21 0.20 11.10
CA SER A 1098 29.74 0.10 9.72
C SER A 1098 30.75 -0.64 8.82
N GLY A 1099 32.06 -0.41 9.00
CA GLY A 1099 33.12 -1.11 8.25
C GLY A 1099 33.22 -2.62 8.53
N LYS A 1100 32.85 -3.06 9.74
CA LYS A 1100 32.69 -4.49 10.07
C LYS A 1100 31.44 -5.11 9.47
N THR A 1101 30.41 -4.29 9.22
CA THR A 1101 29.10 -4.73 8.70
C THR A 1101 29.13 -4.83 7.17
N ASN A 1102 29.67 -3.79 6.51
CA ASN A 1102 29.80 -3.68 5.06
C ASN A 1102 31.13 -4.26 4.58
N SER A 1103 31.55 -5.42 5.11
CA SER A 1103 32.87 -5.99 4.85
C SER A 1103 33.00 -6.49 3.40
N TYR A 1104 33.59 -5.67 2.54
CA TYR A 1104 34.06 -6.11 1.22
C TYR A 1104 35.09 -7.23 1.41
N ALA A 1105 34.73 -8.46 1.02
CA ALA A 1105 35.62 -9.61 1.10
C ALA A 1105 36.86 -9.41 0.22
N ALA A 1106 38.01 -9.88 0.71
CA ALA A 1106 39.31 -9.84 0.03
C ALA A 1106 39.63 -11.18 -0.65
#